data_AF-A0A198AC70-F1
#
_entry.id   AF-A0A198AC70-F1
#
_cell.length_a   1.000
_cell.length_b   1.000
_cell.length_c   1.000
_cell.angle_alpha   90.00
_cell.angle_beta   90.00
_cell.angle_gamma   90.00
#
_symmetry.space_group_name_H-M   'P 1'
#
loop_
_entity.id
_entity.type
_entity.pdbx_description
1 polymer ?
#
loop_
_entity_poly.entity_id
_entity_poly.type
_entity_poly.pdbx_seq_one_letter_code
_entity_poly.pdbx_strand_id
1 'polypeptide(L)'
;MLVVLLVFSMVISAQLIQPQLATAATLFSDDFEDGDATGWSIVNGGATNFTVVSDDTMVYKIQYASGGITEKLAVAGNAGWTNYAVEAKVKLLSGSNAGVIARYVNKDNFYVLRIDSTNDKLELSKRVNGTFSLISDVAMTLNANTAYTLKLSVNGANITGSVDGVQKISATDSAFSAGKIGTRGTSSTYTLDNVTVSDPALTYTAKKTLSPISVNGSLDESVWSIDQSASKVVQGTANNTVTYGALWDDKYLYVGVKVLDGNLYNDSLTDSFDDDSVEIFIDADHNHGITYDLKDWQLRKRYNDTGLSEKLNETVGVKHGWSAIAGGYAIEMAIPWINLGITPAAQLSIGFDIAVNDDDNGGVRDSQLVWAGTADNWQNTSAFGDLILSSTTVGTTPTPPTQPQPVNRYVTPQGAGLKDGSSWANAFKGDQVGGLQAAWDATGITNTLYVGSGTYIVPQTLSLTRGGTDVQHMKKLIGSNTGGGLPEFKGDFTLANQGSRKFIDVPLGVSYWWIQDIVIGNYFYGIYVNGQSEGIRIYNVSVHDMSDGVYFWGKATRSNLEAGTHDIVVKGGTYTNYTKRAVRFRNGNYMASVIGVNADAGGQANWYTGNFPFGFSIGNSPAESPYIFDHDILFQDVTARNSWHQDGTSYWNGDGFTAERAAYNLTYVRSKAFDSTDGGWDDKSKNPVFIDTVSFGNKRNYRLWSGDKATLIRAIGGYSFKRGGSGDALNLHVTGDGKVDAYYSTFWNSQNSEIGLEDANTVNIYDSIIGKNNGTSLYNLSGGQLNVVNSDAYILGMQGTDPQFVNGGNSAWEGGSSDFNSQAYGNTKGYTYPGPNNTPYTVQINSGNLSLGLYGSTTISAQVLDSNNNPVADPNNIIWYSKDGYISRLLQSRGASAIVQGLNAGTTDIIAVYKGDEAKISVTVN
;
A
#
# COMPACT_ATOMS: atom_id res chain seq x y z
N MET A 1 46.24 25.13 4.50
CA MET A 1 44.91 25.64 4.86
C MET A 1 44.06 24.45 5.27
N LEU A 2 43.68 24.40 6.54
CA LEU A 2 42.90 23.31 7.14
C LEU A 2 41.50 23.32 6.50
N VAL A 3 41.18 22.32 5.69
CA VAL A 3 39.84 22.16 5.10
C VAL A 3 38.99 21.37 6.09
N VAL A 4 38.01 22.05 6.67
CA VAL A 4 36.99 21.50 7.57
C VAL A 4 36.09 20.57 6.76
N LEU A 5 36.13 19.27 7.09
CA LEU A 5 35.25 18.25 6.56
C LEU A 5 33.87 18.42 7.23
N LEU A 6 32.94 19.11 6.56
CA LEU A 6 31.53 19.15 6.96
C LEU A 6 30.87 17.84 6.52
N VAL A 7 30.92 16.85 7.40
CA VAL A 7 30.09 15.64 7.30
C VAL A 7 28.67 16.05 7.70
N PHE A 8 27.77 16.18 6.73
CA PHE A 8 26.33 16.21 6.99
C PHE A 8 25.91 14.79 7.41
N SER A 9 26.10 14.46 8.69
CA SER A 9 25.33 13.40 9.32
C SER A 9 23.89 13.89 9.39
N MET A 10 23.03 13.33 8.56
CA MET A 10 21.58 13.45 8.73
C MET A 10 21.24 12.73 10.04
N VAL A 11 21.40 13.43 11.16
CA VAL A 11 20.77 13.03 12.42
C VAL A 11 19.30 13.27 12.18
N ILE A 12 18.58 12.22 11.79
CA ILE A 12 17.14 12.16 12.01
C ILE A 12 17.01 12.25 13.52
N SER A 13 16.81 13.46 14.03
CA SER A 13 16.28 13.62 15.37
C SER A 13 14.90 13.01 15.32
N ALA A 14 14.78 11.75 15.75
CA ALA A 14 13.53 11.23 16.24
C ALA A 14 13.09 12.20 17.33
N GLN A 15 12.24 13.17 16.98
CA GLN A 15 11.40 13.79 17.97
C GLN A 15 10.68 12.60 18.62
N LEU A 16 10.92 12.37 19.91
CA LEU A 16 9.96 11.64 20.70
C LEU A 16 8.66 12.43 20.55
N ILE A 17 7.83 12.02 19.60
CA ILE A 17 6.40 12.29 19.63
C ILE A 17 5.99 11.72 20.98
N GLN A 18 5.72 12.60 21.94
CA GLN A 18 5.10 12.13 23.16
C GLN A 18 3.77 11.50 22.73
N PRO A 19 3.50 10.23 23.08
CA PRO A 19 2.24 9.60 22.72
C PRO A 19 1.10 10.50 23.20
N GLN A 20 0.25 10.91 22.27
CA GLN A 20 -0.99 11.56 22.62
C GLN A 20 -1.85 10.48 23.28
N LEU A 21 -2.11 10.64 24.58
CA LEU A 21 -2.93 9.71 25.33
C LEU A 21 -4.34 9.68 24.73
N ALA A 22 -4.96 8.49 24.65
CA ALA A 22 -6.32 8.31 24.16
C ALA A 22 -7.29 9.36 24.72
N THR A 23 -8.09 9.95 23.83
CA THR A 23 -9.16 10.87 24.22
C THR A 23 -10.40 10.07 24.58
N ALA A 24 -10.60 9.90 25.87
CA ALA A 24 -11.87 9.55 26.50
C ALA A 24 -13.13 9.98 25.72
N ALA A 25 -14.02 9.04 25.37
CA ALA A 25 -15.26 9.33 24.66
C ALA A 25 -16.17 10.28 25.46
N THR A 26 -16.70 11.34 24.83
CA THR A 26 -17.56 12.34 25.50
C THR A 26 -18.93 11.76 25.84
N LEU A 27 -19.21 11.57 27.13
CA LEU A 27 -20.49 11.13 27.69
C LEU A 27 -21.51 12.25 27.80
N PHE A 28 -21.05 13.49 27.98
CA PHE A 28 -21.87 14.70 28.12
C PHE A 28 -21.01 15.92 27.84
N SER A 29 -21.58 16.93 27.18
CA SER A 29 -20.93 18.24 27.02
C SER A 29 -21.96 19.35 27.12
N ASP A 30 -21.52 20.48 27.65
CA ASP A 30 -22.31 21.72 27.69
C ASP A 30 -21.35 22.91 27.71
N ASP A 31 -21.35 23.69 26.63
CA ASP A 31 -20.60 24.95 26.49
C ASP A 31 -21.48 26.18 26.75
N PHE A 32 -22.78 25.98 27.00
CA PHE A 32 -23.79 27.02 27.25
C PHE A 32 -23.97 28.03 26.11
N GLU A 33 -23.36 27.84 24.94
CA GLU A 33 -23.41 28.78 23.81
C GLU A 33 -24.80 28.87 23.16
N ASP A 34 -25.67 27.89 23.42
CA ASP A 34 -27.08 27.92 23.06
C ASP A 34 -27.93 28.87 23.93
N GLY A 35 -27.33 29.44 24.99
CA GLY A 35 -27.93 30.43 25.87
C GLY A 35 -28.80 29.83 26.97
N ASP A 36 -28.79 28.52 27.17
CA ASP A 36 -29.51 27.87 28.26
C ASP A 36 -28.69 26.79 28.99
N ALA A 37 -29.23 26.24 30.08
CA ALA A 37 -28.59 25.20 30.89
C ALA A 37 -29.46 23.94 30.91
N THR A 38 -30.10 23.64 29.78
CA THR A 38 -30.96 22.47 29.62
C THR A 38 -30.16 21.20 29.89
N GLY A 39 -30.68 20.33 30.76
CA GLY A 39 -29.97 19.13 31.23
C GLY A 39 -29.34 19.29 32.62
N TRP A 40 -29.24 20.52 33.14
CA TRP A 40 -28.86 20.77 34.53
C TRP A 40 -30.06 20.82 35.47
N SER A 41 -29.91 20.23 36.64
CA SER A 41 -30.89 20.23 37.73
C SER A 41 -30.32 20.94 38.96
N ILE A 42 -31.01 21.98 39.41
CA ILE A 42 -30.65 22.73 40.61
C ILE A 42 -31.17 21.96 41.83
N VAL A 43 -30.25 21.39 42.61
CA VAL A 43 -30.58 20.54 43.75
C VAL A 43 -30.40 21.25 45.10
N ASN A 44 -29.74 22.41 45.11
CA ASN A 44 -29.70 23.30 46.28
C ASN A 44 -29.44 24.76 45.88
N GLY A 45 -30.10 25.69 46.58
CA GLY A 45 -29.78 27.12 46.54
C GLY A 45 -30.63 28.01 45.63
N GLY A 46 -31.75 27.51 45.10
CA GLY A 46 -32.83 28.30 44.47
C GLY A 46 -32.57 28.72 43.03
N ALA A 47 -33.56 28.51 42.14
CA ALA A 47 -33.39 28.61 40.69
C ALA A 47 -32.91 29.97 40.18
N THR A 48 -33.33 31.07 40.80
CA THR A 48 -32.97 32.45 40.38
C THR A 48 -31.48 32.78 40.53
N ASN A 49 -30.71 31.92 41.21
CA ASN A 49 -29.28 32.09 41.42
C ASN A 49 -28.42 31.36 40.38
N PHE A 50 -29.05 30.72 39.40
CA PHE A 50 -28.38 29.96 38.35
C PHE A 50 -28.89 30.48 37.01
N THR A 51 -27.99 31.07 36.23
CA THR A 51 -28.35 31.76 34.99
C THR A 51 -27.25 31.59 33.97
N VAL A 52 -27.59 31.35 32.71
CA VAL A 52 -26.64 31.52 31.61
C VAL A 52 -26.54 33.00 31.26
N VAL A 53 -25.31 33.51 31.21
CA VAL A 53 -25.02 34.93 30.96
C VAL A 53 -23.78 35.05 30.09
N SER A 54 -23.62 36.20 29.43
CA SER A 54 -22.39 36.51 28.69
C SER A 54 -21.28 37.03 29.61
N ASP A 55 -20.08 36.43 29.50
CA ASP A 55 -18.79 36.80 30.10
C ASP A 55 -17.69 36.51 29.05
N ASP A 56 -17.66 37.32 27.98
CA ASP A 56 -16.98 37.09 26.69
C ASP A 56 -17.60 35.96 25.83
N THR A 57 -17.86 34.80 26.42
CA THR A 57 -18.68 33.69 25.89
C THR A 57 -19.93 33.49 26.77
N MET A 58 -20.86 32.61 26.40
CA MET A 58 -21.93 32.24 27.33
C MET A 58 -21.37 31.32 28.41
N VAL A 59 -21.77 31.57 29.65
CA VAL A 59 -21.30 30.78 30.81
C VAL A 59 -22.44 30.53 31.76
N TYR A 60 -22.40 29.37 32.44
CA TYR A 60 -23.34 29.09 33.51
C TYR A 60 -22.87 29.77 34.80
N LYS A 61 -23.54 30.88 35.15
CA LYS A 61 -23.23 31.68 36.33
C LYS A 61 -24.04 31.22 37.53
N ILE A 62 -23.32 30.86 38.60
CA ILE A 62 -23.89 30.53 39.90
C ILE A 62 -23.67 31.74 40.80
N GLN A 63 -24.73 32.48 41.04
CA GLN A 63 -24.71 33.72 41.80
C GLN A 63 -24.94 33.49 43.29
N TYR A 64 -24.17 34.23 44.08
CA TYR A 64 -24.34 34.29 45.51
C TYR A 64 -25.00 35.61 45.93
N ALA A 65 -26.08 35.52 46.71
CA ALA A 65 -26.70 36.72 47.29
C ALA A 65 -25.82 37.28 48.41
N SER A 66 -25.63 38.61 48.43
CA SER A 66 -24.84 39.30 49.46
C SER A 66 -25.34 38.95 50.87
N GLY A 67 -24.45 38.45 51.73
CA GLY A 67 -24.76 38.04 53.10
C GLY A 67 -25.38 36.64 53.28
N GLY A 68 -25.57 35.86 52.21
CA GLY A 68 -26.04 34.48 52.31
C GLY A 68 -25.02 33.52 52.94
N ILE A 69 -25.49 32.37 53.44
CA ILE A 69 -24.62 31.21 53.79
C ILE A 69 -25.06 29.90 53.09
N THR A 70 -26.08 29.96 52.23
CA THR A 70 -26.67 28.80 51.57
C THR A 70 -25.81 28.29 50.42
N GLU A 71 -25.31 27.06 50.54
CA GLU A 71 -24.65 26.27 49.50
C GLU A 71 -25.43 26.27 48.16
N LYS A 72 -24.70 26.21 47.05
CA LYS A 72 -25.24 26.17 45.68
C LYS A 72 -24.78 24.88 45.00
N LEU A 73 -25.72 24.08 44.52
CA LEU A 73 -25.48 22.80 43.86
C LEU A 73 -26.37 22.68 42.62
N ALA A 74 -25.74 22.42 41.48
CA ALA A 74 -26.40 21.99 40.25
C ALA A 74 -25.73 20.71 39.75
N VAL A 75 -26.52 19.79 39.21
CA VAL A 75 -26.06 18.48 38.73
C VAL A 75 -26.59 18.18 37.34
N ALA A 76 -25.85 17.40 36.56
CA ALA A 76 -26.22 16.98 35.21
C ALA A 76 -25.78 15.52 34.96
N GLY A 77 -26.23 14.95 33.85
CA GLY A 77 -25.84 13.60 33.44
C GLY A 77 -26.53 12.46 34.20
N ASN A 78 -25.93 11.27 34.11
CA ASN A 78 -26.56 10.00 34.49
C ASN A 78 -26.10 9.52 35.88
N ALA A 79 -27.05 9.06 36.70
CA ALA A 79 -26.76 8.51 38.03
C ALA A 79 -26.05 7.13 37.98
N GLY A 80 -26.12 6.43 36.85
CA GLY A 80 -25.47 5.13 36.63
C GLY A 80 -24.01 5.21 36.22
N TRP A 81 -23.45 6.40 35.95
CA TRP A 81 -22.04 6.51 35.56
C TRP A 81 -21.11 6.10 36.70
N THR A 82 -20.25 5.13 36.43
CA THR A 82 -19.33 4.54 37.40
C THR A 82 -17.94 5.17 37.31
N ASN A 83 -17.32 5.10 36.14
CA ASN A 83 -16.00 5.64 35.85
C ASN A 83 -16.10 6.71 34.78
N TYR A 84 -15.53 7.88 35.03
CA TYR A 84 -15.50 8.99 34.08
C TYR A 84 -14.56 10.09 34.59
N ALA A 85 -14.23 11.04 33.72
CA ALA A 85 -13.69 12.33 34.11
C ALA A 85 -14.71 13.43 33.83
N VAL A 86 -14.89 14.34 34.78
CA VAL A 86 -15.59 15.62 34.54
C VAL A 86 -14.56 16.73 34.48
N GLU A 87 -14.58 17.49 33.40
CA GLU A 87 -13.74 18.65 33.17
C GLU A 87 -14.61 19.89 32.93
N ALA A 88 -14.24 21.02 33.53
CA ALA A 88 -14.91 22.29 33.26
C ALA A 88 -13.99 23.47 33.60
N LYS A 89 -14.17 24.59 32.90
CA LYS A 89 -13.59 25.87 33.30
C LYS A 89 -14.39 26.45 34.46
N VAL A 90 -13.70 26.73 35.56
CA VAL A 90 -14.26 27.34 36.77
C VAL A 90 -13.59 28.68 37.01
N LYS A 91 -14.35 29.78 36.98
CA LYS A 91 -13.87 31.13 37.27
C LYS A 91 -14.55 31.65 38.54
N LEU A 92 -13.76 31.85 39.59
CA LEU A 92 -14.26 32.39 40.87
C LEU A 92 -14.29 33.91 40.79
N LEU A 93 -15.50 34.50 40.87
CA LEU A 93 -15.71 35.95 40.79
C LEU A 93 -15.70 36.61 42.18
N SER A 94 -16.20 35.90 43.20
CA SER A 94 -16.11 36.29 44.60
C SER A 94 -16.32 35.08 45.52
N GLY A 95 -15.84 35.16 46.76
CA GLY A 95 -15.99 34.11 47.76
C GLY A 95 -14.74 33.25 47.95
N SER A 96 -14.94 32.07 48.53
CA SER A 96 -13.87 31.21 49.06
C SER A 96 -13.59 29.96 48.22
N ASN A 97 -14.61 29.32 47.64
CA ASN A 97 -14.41 28.11 46.85
C ASN A 97 -15.52 27.81 45.85
N ALA A 98 -15.11 27.21 44.73
CA ALA A 98 -15.96 26.64 43.70
C ALA A 98 -15.28 25.41 43.07
N GLY A 99 -16.05 24.48 42.53
CA GLY A 99 -15.48 23.25 41.97
C GLY A 99 -16.47 22.32 41.29
N VAL A 100 -15.94 21.26 40.71
CA VAL A 100 -16.68 20.21 40.00
C VAL A 100 -16.96 19.01 40.92
N ILE A 101 -18.10 18.37 40.72
CA ILE A 101 -18.60 17.22 41.47
C ILE A 101 -18.52 15.97 40.60
N ALA A 102 -18.08 14.86 41.19
CA ALA A 102 -18.20 13.52 40.62
C ALA A 102 -18.91 12.57 41.60
N ARG A 103 -19.50 11.53 41.03
CA ARG A 103 -20.32 10.49 41.69
C ARG A 103 -21.37 11.09 42.65
N TYR A 104 -22.12 12.07 42.18
CA TYR A 104 -23.25 12.62 42.93
C TYR A 104 -24.38 11.60 43.02
N VAL A 105 -24.63 11.13 44.26
CA VAL A 105 -25.76 10.25 44.58
C VAL A 105 -26.95 11.09 45.02
N ASN A 106 -26.72 12.03 45.92
CA ASN A 106 -27.70 13.02 46.41
C ASN A 106 -26.97 14.18 47.10
N LYS A 107 -27.71 15.18 47.60
CA LYS A 107 -27.14 16.42 48.18
C LYS A 107 -26.21 16.19 49.37
N ASP A 108 -26.28 15.01 49.99
CA ASP A 108 -25.53 14.63 51.18
C ASP A 108 -24.37 13.67 50.86
N ASN A 109 -24.19 13.24 49.60
CA ASN A 109 -23.29 12.16 49.18
C ASN A 109 -22.66 12.39 47.78
N PHE A 110 -21.39 12.83 47.73
CA PHE A 110 -20.62 13.06 46.49
C PHE A 110 -19.11 13.32 46.72
N TYR A 111 -18.30 13.25 45.67
CA TYR A 111 -16.92 13.79 45.63
C TYR A 111 -16.89 15.20 45.02
N VAL A 112 -15.99 16.07 45.48
CA VAL A 112 -15.79 17.41 44.91
C VAL A 112 -14.31 17.73 44.82
N LEU A 113 -13.90 18.24 43.65
CA LEU A 113 -12.61 18.89 43.42
C LEU A 113 -12.86 20.38 43.31
N ARG A 114 -12.27 21.16 44.22
CA ARG A 114 -12.52 22.62 44.30
C ARG A 114 -11.24 23.41 44.46
N ILE A 115 -11.26 24.63 43.93
CA ILE A 115 -10.28 25.67 44.27
C ILE A 115 -10.71 26.33 45.58
N ASP A 116 -9.76 26.57 46.49
CA ASP A 116 -9.93 27.34 47.72
C ASP A 116 -9.00 28.55 47.68
N SER A 117 -9.56 29.70 47.32
CA SER A 117 -8.83 30.97 47.19
C SER A 117 -8.48 31.59 48.54
N THR A 118 -9.05 31.11 49.64
CA THR A 118 -8.73 31.63 50.99
C THR A 118 -7.39 31.06 51.48
N ASN A 119 -7.10 29.82 51.09
CA ASN A 119 -5.93 29.08 51.55
C ASN A 119 -4.92 28.76 50.44
N ASP A 120 -5.16 29.21 49.19
CA ASP A 120 -4.35 28.92 48.01
C ASP A 120 -4.14 27.40 47.79
N LYS A 121 -5.25 26.68 47.68
CA LYS A 121 -5.25 25.22 47.54
C LYS A 121 -6.19 24.70 46.47
N LEU A 122 -5.81 23.56 45.89
CA LEU A 122 -6.73 22.64 45.23
C LEU A 122 -7.08 21.55 46.25
N GLU A 123 -8.38 21.31 46.47
CA GLU A 123 -8.86 20.35 47.47
C GLU A 123 -9.75 19.28 46.83
N LEU A 124 -9.43 18.01 47.10
CA LEU A 124 -10.31 16.87 46.87
C LEU A 124 -10.96 16.47 48.20
N SER A 125 -12.29 16.54 48.26
CA SER A 125 -13.08 16.15 49.42
C SER A 125 -14.22 15.21 49.05
N LYS A 126 -14.73 14.46 50.03
CA LYS A 126 -16.01 13.76 49.93
C LYS A 126 -17.01 14.30 50.94
N ARG A 127 -18.28 14.29 50.57
CA ARG A 127 -19.40 14.45 51.48
C ARG A 127 -20.06 13.10 51.66
N VAL A 128 -20.18 12.61 52.90
CA VAL A 128 -20.87 11.35 53.22
C VAL A 128 -21.88 11.65 54.32
N ASN A 129 -23.15 11.30 54.10
CA ASN A 129 -24.25 11.56 55.03
C ASN A 129 -24.30 13.02 55.52
N GLY A 130 -23.99 13.97 54.64
CA GLY A 130 -24.04 15.40 54.91
C GLY A 130 -22.74 16.00 55.46
N THR A 131 -21.78 15.18 55.89
CA THR A 131 -20.49 15.62 56.49
C THR A 131 -19.36 15.60 55.47
N PHE A 132 -18.60 16.70 55.38
CA PHE A 132 -17.41 16.78 54.54
C PHE A 132 -16.17 16.22 55.23
N SER A 133 -15.34 15.51 54.47
CA SER A 133 -13.98 15.10 54.85
C SER A 133 -13.02 15.37 53.71
N LEU A 134 -11.84 15.89 54.03
CA LEU A 134 -10.76 16.11 53.07
C LEU A 134 -10.10 14.76 52.76
N ILE A 135 -9.89 14.48 51.47
CA ILE A 135 -9.16 13.29 51.00
C ILE A 135 -7.70 13.68 50.72
N SER A 136 -7.49 14.77 50.00
CA SER A 136 -6.18 15.29 49.64
C SER A 136 -6.27 16.76 49.27
N ASP A 137 -5.19 17.50 49.49
CA ASP A 137 -5.02 18.87 48.98
C ASP A 137 -3.60 19.09 48.46
N VAL A 138 -3.43 20.14 47.66
CA VAL A 138 -2.10 20.64 47.25
C VAL A 138 -2.12 22.15 47.17
N ALA A 139 -1.00 22.77 47.57
CA ALA A 139 -0.83 24.21 47.46
C ALA A 139 -0.77 24.65 45.99
N MET A 140 -1.48 25.72 45.66
CA MET A 140 -1.57 26.29 44.32
C MET A 140 -1.89 27.79 44.43
N THR A 141 -1.11 28.63 43.76
CA THR A 141 -1.40 30.07 43.68
C THR A 141 -2.66 30.32 42.87
N LEU A 142 -3.68 30.91 43.50
CA LEU A 142 -4.95 31.25 42.87
C LEU A 142 -5.05 32.78 42.68
N ASN A 143 -5.29 33.20 41.44
CA ASN A 143 -5.48 34.59 41.10
C ASN A 143 -6.97 34.93 41.03
N ALA A 144 -7.33 36.12 41.52
CA ALA A 144 -8.71 36.61 41.43
C ALA A 144 -9.17 36.72 39.97
N ASN A 145 -10.46 36.45 39.72
CA ASN A 145 -11.09 36.53 38.40
C ASN A 145 -10.40 35.72 37.28
N THR A 146 -9.63 34.69 37.64
CA THR A 146 -8.97 33.80 36.70
C THR A 146 -9.78 32.51 36.55
N ALA A 147 -9.97 32.06 35.31
CA ALA A 147 -10.59 30.77 35.02
C ALA A 147 -9.52 29.67 35.10
N TYR A 148 -9.86 28.58 35.77
CA TYR A 148 -9.04 27.38 35.88
C TYR A 148 -9.81 26.19 35.32
N THR A 149 -9.17 25.39 34.47
CA THR A 149 -9.79 24.17 33.94
C THR A 149 -9.59 23.06 34.97
N LEU A 150 -10.66 22.72 35.69
CA LEU A 150 -10.62 21.66 36.70
C LEU A 150 -11.08 20.36 36.07
N LYS A 151 -10.29 19.29 36.23
CA LYS A 151 -10.70 17.93 35.84
C LYS A 151 -10.58 16.97 37.03
N LEU A 152 -11.71 16.33 37.36
CA LEU A 152 -11.85 15.31 38.38
C LEU A 152 -12.16 13.96 37.70
N SER A 153 -11.22 13.03 37.78
CA SER A 153 -11.39 11.68 37.22
C SER A 153 -11.64 10.67 38.33
N VAL A 154 -12.67 9.84 38.16
CA VAL A 154 -13.04 8.75 39.06
C VAL A 154 -12.98 7.43 38.28
N ASN A 155 -12.08 6.52 38.66
CA ASN A 155 -11.93 5.21 38.02
C ASN A 155 -11.73 4.11 39.07
N GLY A 156 -12.76 3.30 39.30
CA GLY A 156 -12.81 2.38 40.43
C GLY A 156 -12.66 3.15 41.74
N ALA A 157 -11.69 2.78 42.57
CA ALA A 157 -11.34 3.52 43.80
C ALA A 157 -10.33 4.65 43.56
N ASN A 158 -9.72 4.76 42.38
CA ASN A 158 -8.73 5.78 42.08
C ASN A 158 -9.41 7.10 41.72
N ILE A 159 -8.95 8.19 42.32
CA ILE A 159 -9.46 9.54 42.09
C ILE A 159 -8.30 10.47 41.80
N THR A 160 -8.33 11.17 40.67
CA THR A 160 -7.32 12.16 40.30
C THR A 160 -7.94 13.53 40.09
N GLY A 161 -7.19 14.57 40.46
CA GLY A 161 -7.55 15.97 40.26
C GLY A 161 -6.46 16.69 39.49
N SER A 162 -6.85 17.43 38.45
CA SER A 162 -5.94 18.20 37.61
C SER A 162 -6.44 19.61 37.40
N VAL A 163 -5.49 20.52 37.13
CA VAL A 163 -5.74 21.92 36.81
C VAL A 163 -4.97 22.26 35.55
N ASP A 164 -5.66 22.83 34.56
CA ASP A 164 -5.10 23.26 33.27
C ASP A 164 -4.28 22.14 32.59
N GLY A 165 -4.85 20.92 32.59
CA GLY A 165 -4.24 19.72 31.99
C GLY A 165 -3.15 19.05 32.84
N VAL A 166 -2.73 19.63 33.98
CA VAL A 166 -1.68 19.08 34.83
C VAL A 166 -2.27 18.34 36.03
N GLN A 167 -1.97 17.05 36.20
CA GLN A 167 -2.37 16.30 37.39
C GLN A 167 -1.70 16.87 38.65
N LYS A 168 -2.52 17.17 39.67
CA LYS A 168 -2.13 17.79 40.94
C LYS A 168 -2.44 16.91 42.14
N ILE A 169 -3.48 16.09 42.06
CA ILE A 169 -3.94 15.19 43.13
C ILE A 169 -4.10 13.77 42.57
N SER A 170 -3.68 12.76 43.35
CA SER A 170 -3.97 11.35 43.13
C SER A 170 -4.24 10.70 44.49
N ALA A 171 -5.40 10.08 44.64
CA ALA A 171 -5.86 9.47 45.89
C ALA A 171 -6.72 8.22 45.62
N THR A 172 -6.97 7.44 46.68
CA THR A 172 -7.86 6.27 46.63
C THR A 172 -9.02 6.41 47.60
N ASP A 173 -10.26 6.30 47.14
CA ASP A 173 -11.47 6.29 47.97
C ASP A 173 -12.61 5.49 47.30
N SER A 174 -13.34 4.69 48.08
CA SER A 174 -14.39 3.79 47.60
C SER A 174 -15.78 4.11 48.19
N ALA A 175 -15.99 5.32 48.73
CA ALA A 175 -17.27 5.70 49.34
C ALA A 175 -18.44 5.73 48.34
N PHE A 176 -18.19 6.10 47.08
CA PHE A 176 -19.17 6.11 46.01
C PHE A 176 -18.66 5.35 44.79
N SER A 177 -19.48 4.49 44.21
CA SER A 177 -19.16 3.69 43.03
C SER A 177 -19.79 4.21 41.73
N ALA A 178 -20.84 5.04 41.82
CA ALA A 178 -21.51 5.66 40.69
C ALA A 178 -22.18 6.97 41.08
N GLY A 179 -22.51 7.82 40.09
CA GLY A 179 -23.34 8.99 40.27
C GLY A 179 -23.12 10.09 39.23
N LYS A 180 -23.97 11.10 39.27
CA LYS A 180 -23.98 12.25 38.35
C LYS A 180 -22.76 13.15 38.48
N ILE A 181 -22.55 14.02 37.50
CA ILE A 181 -21.65 15.18 37.63
C ILE A 181 -22.38 16.36 38.26
N GLY A 182 -21.63 17.39 38.65
CA GLY A 182 -22.22 18.66 39.02
C GLY A 182 -21.19 19.73 39.33
N THR A 183 -21.68 20.82 39.91
CA THR A 183 -20.85 21.92 40.38
C THR A 183 -21.30 22.38 41.76
N ARG A 184 -20.34 22.88 42.54
CA ARG A 184 -20.54 23.32 43.92
C ARG A 184 -19.81 24.62 44.20
N GLY A 185 -20.48 25.53 44.91
CA GLY A 185 -19.83 26.63 45.61
C GLY A 185 -20.49 26.95 46.95
N THR A 186 -19.68 27.46 47.89
CA THR A 186 -20.16 27.94 49.20
C THR A 186 -19.75 29.39 49.38
N SER A 187 -20.71 30.27 49.69
CA SER A 187 -20.44 31.71 49.86
C SER A 187 -19.65 32.33 48.72
N SER A 188 -19.88 31.84 47.50
CA SER A 188 -19.06 32.14 46.33
C SER A 188 -19.92 32.36 45.09
N THR A 189 -19.62 33.41 44.34
CA THR A 189 -20.13 33.64 42.99
C THR A 189 -19.08 33.18 42.00
N TYR A 190 -19.44 32.29 41.08
CA TYR A 190 -18.52 31.71 40.11
C TYR A 190 -19.25 31.39 38.80
N THR A 191 -18.47 31.16 37.75
CA THR A 191 -18.98 30.66 36.47
C THR A 191 -18.41 29.28 36.18
N LEU A 192 -19.20 28.49 35.47
CA LEU A 192 -18.84 27.20 34.91
C LEU A 192 -19.00 27.30 33.39
N ASP A 193 -18.03 26.77 32.65
CA ASP A 193 -18.00 26.83 31.19
C ASP A 193 -17.27 25.61 30.61
N ASN A 194 -17.51 25.27 29.34
CA ASN A 194 -16.92 24.14 28.61
C ASN A 194 -16.93 22.84 29.41
N VAL A 195 -18.11 22.45 29.91
CA VAL A 195 -18.26 21.22 30.68
C VAL A 195 -18.15 20.04 29.73
N THR A 196 -17.26 19.12 30.02
CA THR A 196 -17.16 17.84 29.31
C THR A 196 -17.07 16.70 30.31
N VAL A 197 -17.73 15.60 30.00
CA VAL A 197 -17.65 14.34 30.75
C VAL A 197 -17.20 13.28 29.80
N SER A 198 -16.23 12.46 30.20
CA SER A 198 -15.68 11.46 29.31
C SER A 198 -15.34 10.15 29.99
N ASP A 199 -15.46 9.03 29.27
CA ASP A 199 -15.11 7.69 29.76
C ASP A 199 -13.60 7.59 30.06
N PRO A 200 -13.14 6.83 31.07
CA PRO A 200 -11.70 6.60 31.21
C PRO A 200 -11.13 5.96 29.94
N ALA A 201 -10.03 6.50 29.42
CA ALA A 201 -9.25 5.82 28.39
C ALA A 201 -8.90 4.41 28.87
N LEU A 202 -9.28 3.40 28.08
CA LEU A 202 -8.97 2.01 28.38
C LEU A 202 -7.66 1.63 27.72
N THR A 203 -6.85 0.82 28.40
CA THR A 203 -5.58 0.35 27.89
C THR A 203 -5.48 -1.16 28.06
N TYR A 204 -5.08 -1.86 27.00
CA TYR A 204 -4.72 -3.26 27.04
C TYR A 204 -3.23 -3.43 26.72
N THR A 205 -2.54 -4.29 27.48
CA THR A 205 -1.11 -4.57 27.24
C THR A 205 -0.93 -5.95 26.64
N ALA A 206 -0.62 -6.02 25.35
CA ALA A 206 -0.36 -7.27 24.64
C ALA A 206 1.06 -7.79 24.92
N LYS A 207 1.20 -9.02 25.39
CA LYS A 207 2.51 -9.64 25.63
C LYS A 207 3.12 -10.16 24.33
N LYS A 208 4.45 -10.18 24.25
CA LYS A 208 5.16 -10.73 23.09
C LYS A 208 5.15 -12.26 23.15
N THR A 209 4.53 -12.94 22.19
CA THR A 209 4.64 -14.41 22.10
C THR A 209 5.95 -14.80 21.44
N LEU A 210 6.60 -15.84 21.98
CA LEU A 210 7.85 -16.38 21.43
C LEU A 210 7.63 -17.40 20.32
N SER A 211 6.41 -17.94 20.19
CA SER A 211 5.98 -18.86 19.14
C SER A 211 4.77 -18.28 18.39
N PRO A 212 4.66 -18.46 17.06
CA PRO A 212 3.46 -18.07 16.33
C PRO A 212 2.21 -18.78 16.85
N ILE A 213 1.10 -18.07 16.94
CA ILE A 213 -0.22 -18.63 17.30
C ILE A 213 -0.80 -19.42 16.10
N SER A 214 -1.39 -20.58 16.38
CA SER A 214 -2.03 -21.42 15.39
C SER A 214 -3.48 -20.98 15.20
N VAL A 215 -3.67 -19.90 14.43
CA VAL A 215 -5.00 -19.32 14.17
C VAL A 215 -5.95 -20.33 13.52
N ASN A 216 -6.75 -20.99 14.34
CA ASN A 216 -7.74 -22.01 13.95
C ASN A 216 -9.10 -21.75 14.62
N GLY A 217 -9.20 -20.70 15.46
CA GLY A 217 -10.40 -20.32 16.19
C GLY A 217 -10.54 -21.00 17.55
N SER A 218 -9.62 -21.90 17.91
CA SER A 218 -9.55 -22.56 19.21
C SER A 218 -8.54 -21.83 20.07
N LEU A 219 -9.01 -21.25 21.18
CA LEU A 219 -8.17 -20.50 22.11
C LEU A 219 -7.42 -21.45 23.07
N ASP A 220 -6.81 -22.50 22.54
CA ASP A 220 -6.22 -23.60 23.32
C ASP A 220 -4.70 -23.48 23.52
N GLU A 221 -4.05 -22.51 22.88
CA GLU A 221 -2.65 -22.21 23.19
C GLU A 221 -2.50 -21.69 24.62
N SER A 222 -1.62 -22.35 25.38
CA SER A 222 -1.35 -22.04 26.79
C SER A 222 -0.89 -20.60 27.10
N VAL A 223 -0.55 -19.81 26.07
CA VAL A 223 -0.11 -18.41 26.23
C VAL A 223 -1.25 -17.40 26.22
N TRP A 224 -2.46 -17.82 25.82
CA TRP A 224 -3.63 -16.96 25.81
C TRP A 224 -4.07 -16.57 27.23
N SER A 225 -4.43 -15.30 27.39
CA SER A 225 -5.13 -14.76 28.56
C SER A 225 -6.40 -14.10 28.07
N ILE A 226 -7.51 -14.84 28.08
CA ILE A 226 -8.82 -14.39 27.57
C ILE A 226 -9.68 -13.96 28.75
N ASP A 227 -9.27 -12.87 29.41
CA ASP A 227 -9.84 -12.39 30.66
C ASP A 227 -10.33 -10.94 30.60
N GLN A 228 -10.08 -10.24 29.51
CA GLN A 228 -10.57 -8.87 29.33
C GLN A 228 -12.00 -8.88 28.86
N SER A 229 -12.87 -8.15 29.57
CA SER A 229 -14.28 -8.04 29.23
C SER A 229 -14.52 -6.94 28.21
N ALA A 230 -15.25 -7.24 27.14
CA ALA A 230 -15.84 -6.25 26.24
C ALA A 230 -17.35 -6.20 26.53
N SER A 231 -17.76 -5.33 27.46
CA SER A 231 -19.12 -5.33 28.02
C SER A 231 -19.85 -4.00 27.87
N LYS A 232 -19.29 -3.04 27.12
CA LYS A 232 -19.92 -1.75 26.89
C LYS A 232 -20.99 -1.90 25.81
N VAL A 233 -22.26 -1.86 26.22
CA VAL A 233 -23.40 -1.87 25.28
C VAL A 233 -23.47 -0.54 24.56
N VAL A 234 -23.36 -0.57 23.24
CA VAL A 234 -23.49 0.63 22.38
C VAL A 234 -24.72 0.60 21.50
N GLN A 235 -25.34 -0.57 21.34
CA GLN A 235 -26.62 -0.76 20.65
C GLN A 235 -27.42 -1.88 21.31
N GLY A 236 -28.74 -1.70 21.38
CA GLY A 236 -29.67 -2.77 21.74
C GLY A 236 -29.61 -3.22 23.20
N THR A 237 -30.06 -4.45 23.44
CA THR A 237 -30.00 -5.12 24.76
C THR A 237 -29.18 -6.39 24.62
N ALA A 238 -27.94 -6.36 25.11
CA ALA A 238 -27.04 -7.51 25.04
C ALA A 238 -27.46 -8.62 26.02
N ASN A 239 -27.46 -9.86 25.54
CA ASN A 239 -27.66 -11.07 26.34
C ASN A 239 -26.41 -11.98 26.37
N ASN A 240 -25.39 -11.62 25.58
CA ASN A 240 -24.15 -12.35 25.41
C ASN A 240 -23.06 -11.87 26.37
N THR A 241 -22.01 -12.67 26.55
CA THR A 241 -20.83 -12.34 27.37
C THR A 241 -19.56 -12.48 26.55
N VAL A 242 -18.81 -11.39 26.43
CA VAL A 242 -17.61 -11.32 25.58
C VAL A 242 -16.36 -11.13 26.43
N THR A 243 -15.37 -12.00 26.17
CA THR A 243 -14.01 -11.85 26.70
C THR A 243 -12.98 -11.95 25.59
N TYR A 244 -11.86 -11.24 25.72
CA TYR A 244 -10.80 -11.25 24.73
C TYR A 244 -9.41 -11.22 25.36
N GLY A 245 -8.41 -11.47 24.51
CA GLY A 245 -7.01 -11.19 24.79
C GLY A 245 -6.27 -10.88 23.49
N ALA A 246 -5.15 -10.18 23.62
CA ALA A 246 -4.23 -9.95 22.50
C ALA A 246 -2.77 -10.26 22.87
N LEU A 247 -2.01 -10.69 21.86
CA LEU A 247 -0.59 -11.00 21.90
C LEU A 247 0.07 -10.40 20.66
N TRP A 248 1.40 -10.31 20.62
CA TRP A 248 2.11 -9.88 19.41
C TRP A 248 3.41 -10.65 19.20
N ASP A 249 3.85 -10.75 17.95
CA ASP A 249 5.22 -11.10 17.60
C ASP A 249 5.77 -10.14 16.53
N ASP A 250 6.96 -10.43 15.99
CA ASP A 250 7.59 -9.56 14.99
C ASP A 250 6.82 -9.50 13.65
N LYS A 251 5.81 -10.34 13.44
CA LYS A 251 5.03 -10.45 12.20
C LYS A 251 3.57 -10.05 12.37
N TYR A 252 2.95 -10.40 13.49
CA TYR A 252 1.50 -10.30 13.68
C TYR A 252 1.12 -9.66 15.01
N LEU A 253 0.03 -8.89 14.97
CA LEU A 253 -0.86 -8.70 16.10
C LEU A 253 -1.82 -9.90 16.14
N TYR A 254 -1.92 -10.57 17.30
CA TYR A 254 -2.84 -11.67 17.52
C TYR A 254 -3.99 -11.21 18.41
N VAL A 255 -5.23 -11.52 18.03
CA VAL A 255 -6.42 -11.26 18.84
C VAL A 255 -7.26 -12.53 18.94
N GLY A 256 -7.57 -12.93 20.17
CA GLY A 256 -8.47 -14.04 20.48
C GLY A 256 -9.70 -13.51 21.20
N VAL A 257 -10.89 -13.88 20.74
CA VAL A 257 -12.17 -13.43 21.29
C VAL A 257 -13.05 -14.64 21.57
N LYS A 258 -13.63 -14.68 22.77
CA LYS A 258 -14.57 -15.68 23.24
C LYS A 258 -15.92 -15.00 23.47
N VAL A 259 -16.94 -15.51 22.80
CA VAL A 259 -18.34 -15.05 22.89
C VAL A 259 -19.17 -16.19 23.47
N LEU A 260 -19.82 -15.94 24.60
CA LEU A 260 -20.84 -16.83 25.15
C LEU A 260 -22.21 -16.26 24.81
N ASP A 261 -22.98 -17.04 24.08
CA ASP A 261 -24.25 -16.66 23.48
C ASP A 261 -25.08 -17.92 23.20
N GLY A 262 -26.38 -17.82 23.48
CA GLY A 262 -27.35 -18.91 23.38
C GLY A 262 -27.97 -19.08 21.99
N ASN A 263 -27.96 -18.05 21.15
CA ASN A 263 -28.59 -18.05 19.84
C ASN A 263 -27.57 -17.57 18.80
N LEU A 264 -27.26 -18.39 17.79
CA LEU A 264 -26.20 -18.07 16.83
C LEU A 264 -26.73 -18.13 15.40
N TYR A 265 -26.60 -17.01 14.69
CA TYR A 265 -27.06 -16.77 13.33
C TYR A 265 -25.92 -16.30 12.42
N ASN A 266 -26.06 -16.62 11.13
CA ASN A 266 -25.14 -16.23 10.07
C ASN A 266 -25.81 -16.21 8.70
N ASP A 267 -27.07 -15.79 8.66
CA ASP A 267 -27.99 -15.91 7.53
C ASP A 267 -28.17 -14.63 6.72
N SER A 268 -27.67 -13.49 7.20
CA SER A 268 -27.70 -12.24 6.44
C SER A 268 -26.89 -12.35 5.15
N LEU A 269 -27.53 -11.97 4.04
CA LEU A 269 -26.95 -12.01 2.69
C LEU A 269 -26.26 -10.70 2.29
N THR A 270 -26.63 -9.59 2.91
CA THR A 270 -26.17 -8.25 2.51
C THR A 270 -24.99 -7.81 3.37
N ASP A 271 -25.16 -7.78 4.69
CA ASP A 271 -24.15 -7.25 5.60
C ASP A 271 -23.92 -8.18 6.79
N SER A 272 -22.70 -8.69 6.92
CA SER A 272 -22.35 -9.63 7.99
C SER A 272 -22.22 -9.00 9.38
N PHE A 273 -22.50 -7.69 9.56
CA PHE A 273 -22.63 -7.10 10.90
C PHE A 273 -24.02 -7.36 11.48
N ASP A 274 -25.00 -7.75 10.65
CA ASP A 274 -26.34 -8.09 11.11
C ASP A 274 -26.37 -9.44 11.84
N ASP A 275 -25.34 -10.25 11.66
CA ASP A 275 -25.20 -11.57 12.29
C ASP A 275 -24.11 -11.59 13.38
N ASP A 276 -24.05 -12.71 14.11
CA ASP A 276 -23.02 -12.99 15.11
C ASP A 276 -21.61 -12.90 14.54
N SER A 277 -20.89 -11.88 14.96
CA SER A 277 -19.58 -11.58 14.41
C SER A 277 -18.72 -10.79 15.38
N VAL A 278 -17.41 -10.98 15.26
CA VAL A 278 -16.40 -10.21 15.97
C VAL A 278 -15.74 -9.25 15.00
N GLU A 279 -15.59 -8.01 15.44
CA GLU A 279 -14.90 -6.93 14.74
C GLU A 279 -13.67 -6.48 15.52
N ILE A 280 -12.55 -6.31 14.83
CA ILE A 280 -11.31 -5.74 15.35
C ILE A 280 -11.08 -4.41 14.65
N PHE A 281 -10.98 -3.34 15.46
CA PHE A 281 -10.71 -2.00 15.00
C PHE A 281 -9.29 -1.59 15.36
N ILE A 282 -8.57 -1.00 14.41
CA ILE A 282 -7.20 -0.56 14.59
C ILE A 282 -7.04 0.83 13.99
N ASP A 283 -6.57 1.77 14.81
CA ASP A 283 -6.02 3.06 14.42
C ASP A 283 -4.50 2.93 14.51
N ALA A 284 -3.87 2.71 13.35
CA ALA A 284 -2.47 2.28 13.28
C ALA A 284 -1.47 3.42 13.51
N ASP A 285 -1.83 4.67 13.21
CA ASP A 285 -1.02 5.86 13.48
C ASP A 285 -1.35 6.54 14.81
N HIS A 286 -2.34 5.99 15.55
CA HIS A 286 -2.71 6.38 16.91
C HIS A 286 -3.17 7.83 17.00
N ASN A 287 -3.91 8.29 15.99
CA ASN A 287 -4.29 9.69 15.86
C ASN A 287 -5.62 10.02 16.55
N HIS A 288 -6.43 9.01 16.93
CA HIS A 288 -7.76 9.17 17.53
C HIS A 288 -8.66 10.11 16.72
N GLY A 289 -8.62 9.99 15.40
CA GLY A 289 -9.38 10.80 14.45
C GLY A 289 -10.89 10.61 14.55
N ILE A 290 -11.62 11.66 14.23
CA ILE A 290 -13.09 11.63 14.13
C ILE A 290 -13.61 11.07 12.79
N THR A 291 -12.70 10.80 11.86
CA THR A 291 -12.97 10.22 10.53
C THR A 291 -11.86 9.26 10.16
N TYR A 292 -12.21 8.14 9.55
CA TYR A 292 -11.22 7.17 9.04
C TYR A 292 -10.29 7.78 7.99
N ASP A 293 -9.01 7.47 8.11
CA ASP A 293 -8.00 7.67 7.08
C ASP A 293 -7.43 6.33 6.55
N LEU A 294 -6.28 6.39 5.87
CA LEU A 294 -5.65 5.21 5.27
C LEU A 294 -4.98 4.27 6.29
N LYS A 295 -4.89 4.64 7.56
CA LYS A 295 -4.26 3.91 8.67
C LYS A 295 -5.30 3.26 9.59
N ASP A 296 -6.58 3.49 9.33
CA ASP A 296 -7.67 2.90 10.09
C ASP A 296 -8.19 1.62 9.45
N TRP A 297 -8.41 0.59 10.27
CA TRP A 297 -8.82 -0.74 9.85
C TRP A 297 -10.02 -1.22 10.65
N GLN A 298 -10.91 -1.92 9.95
CA GLN A 298 -12.04 -2.65 10.52
C GLN A 298 -12.02 -4.04 9.91
N LEU A 299 -11.71 -5.05 10.71
CA LEU A 299 -11.67 -6.45 10.31
C LEU A 299 -12.79 -7.19 11.00
N ARG A 300 -13.67 -7.85 10.25
CA ARG A 300 -14.84 -8.55 10.80
C ARG A 300 -14.87 -10.00 10.37
N LYS A 301 -14.99 -10.89 11.36
CA LYS A 301 -15.14 -12.33 11.18
C LYS A 301 -16.48 -12.76 11.76
N ARG A 302 -17.34 -13.32 10.89
CA ARG A 302 -18.64 -13.89 11.26
C ARG A 302 -18.49 -15.32 11.79
N TYR A 303 -19.35 -15.68 12.73
CA TYR A 303 -19.54 -17.05 13.20
C TYR A 303 -19.88 -17.99 12.04
N ASN A 304 -19.34 -19.22 12.08
CA ASN A 304 -19.63 -20.25 11.08
C ASN A 304 -19.43 -19.82 9.62
N ASP A 305 -18.46 -18.93 9.40
CA ASP A 305 -18.10 -18.40 8.08
C ASP A 305 -16.68 -18.82 7.69
N THR A 306 -16.42 -18.93 6.40
CA THR A 306 -15.09 -19.13 5.83
C THR A 306 -14.39 -17.82 5.48
N GLY A 307 -15.13 -16.73 5.22
CA GLY A 307 -14.62 -15.43 4.83
C GLY A 307 -14.19 -14.55 6.00
N LEU A 308 -13.49 -13.48 5.66
CA LEU A 308 -13.16 -12.34 6.49
C LEU A 308 -13.53 -11.10 5.69
N SER A 309 -14.15 -10.12 6.32
CA SER A 309 -14.42 -8.82 5.69
C SER A 309 -13.50 -7.76 6.26
N GLU A 310 -13.11 -6.83 5.41
CA GLU A 310 -12.44 -5.58 5.76
C GLU A 310 -13.14 -4.45 4.99
N LYS A 311 -13.22 -3.24 5.56
CA LYS A 311 -13.98 -2.11 5.02
C LYS A 311 -13.64 -1.79 3.55
N LEU A 312 -12.39 -1.93 3.15
CA LEU A 312 -11.91 -1.74 1.77
C LEU A 312 -11.50 -3.05 1.10
N ASN A 313 -11.91 -4.19 1.66
CA ASN A 313 -11.64 -5.55 1.17
C ASN A 313 -10.14 -5.91 1.12
N GLU A 314 -9.30 -5.27 1.96
CA GLU A 314 -7.87 -5.54 2.05
C GLU A 314 -7.57 -6.58 3.14
N THR A 315 -7.61 -7.87 2.79
CA THR A 315 -7.42 -9.00 3.75
C THR A 315 -6.09 -9.75 3.60
N VAL A 316 -5.14 -9.21 2.82
CA VAL A 316 -3.88 -9.89 2.50
C VAL A 316 -3.16 -10.39 3.75
N GLY A 317 -2.79 -11.66 3.81
CA GLY A 317 -1.97 -12.22 4.89
C GLY A 317 -2.61 -12.29 6.27
N VAL A 318 -3.83 -11.77 6.45
CA VAL A 318 -4.59 -11.91 7.70
C VAL A 318 -5.01 -13.37 7.84
N LYS A 319 -4.56 -14.02 8.92
CA LYS A 319 -5.05 -15.36 9.26
C LYS A 319 -6.23 -15.18 10.19
N HIS A 320 -7.26 -15.98 10.02
CA HIS A 320 -8.44 -15.93 10.87
C HIS A 320 -9.07 -17.33 10.99
N GLY A 321 -9.67 -17.60 12.14
CA GLY A 321 -10.36 -18.85 12.43
C GLY A 321 -11.53 -18.61 13.36
N TRP A 322 -12.48 -19.55 13.35
CA TRP A 322 -13.54 -19.60 14.34
C TRP A 322 -13.70 -21.05 14.81
N SER A 323 -14.22 -21.25 16.02
CA SER A 323 -14.60 -22.58 16.51
C SER A 323 -15.79 -22.47 17.45
N ALA A 324 -16.67 -23.48 17.41
CA ALA A 324 -17.72 -23.60 18.41
C ALA A 324 -17.11 -23.95 19.77
N ILE A 325 -17.65 -23.34 20.82
CA ILE A 325 -17.29 -23.64 22.21
C ILE A 325 -18.55 -23.95 23.01
N ALA A 326 -18.39 -24.44 24.24
CA ALA A 326 -19.53 -24.65 25.11
C ALA A 326 -20.24 -23.32 25.40
N GLY A 327 -21.47 -23.17 24.91
CA GLY A 327 -22.32 -21.99 25.11
C GLY A 327 -21.98 -20.79 24.25
N GLY A 328 -21.34 -20.97 23.09
CA GLY A 328 -21.09 -19.88 22.13
C GLY A 328 -20.00 -20.23 21.11
N TYR A 329 -19.18 -19.24 20.74
CA TYR A 329 -18.09 -19.41 19.77
C TYR A 329 -16.82 -18.64 20.15
N ALA A 330 -15.71 -19.00 19.53
CA ALA A 330 -14.45 -18.30 19.63
C ALA A 330 -13.94 -17.91 18.24
N ILE A 331 -13.22 -16.79 18.18
CA ILE A 331 -12.54 -16.28 16.99
C ILE A 331 -11.09 -15.99 17.33
N GLU A 332 -10.22 -16.29 16.37
CA GLU A 332 -8.81 -15.89 16.41
C GLU A 332 -8.44 -15.16 15.13
N MET A 333 -7.60 -14.14 15.24
CA MET A 333 -7.01 -13.44 14.11
C MET A 333 -5.51 -13.21 14.32
N ALA A 334 -4.73 -13.30 13.24
CA ALA A 334 -3.36 -12.79 13.15
C ALA A 334 -3.28 -11.75 12.05
N ILE A 335 -3.03 -10.50 12.42
CA ILE A 335 -3.05 -9.31 11.57
C ILE A 335 -1.61 -8.88 11.28
N PRO A 336 -1.14 -8.91 10.03
CA PRO A 336 0.25 -8.60 9.71
C PRO A 336 0.60 -7.14 10.01
N TRP A 337 1.66 -6.89 10.80
CA TRP A 337 2.14 -5.53 11.06
C TRP A 337 2.55 -4.80 9.78
N ILE A 338 3.09 -5.55 8.81
CA ILE A 338 3.48 -5.00 7.50
C ILE A 338 2.29 -4.35 6.77
N ASN A 339 1.07 -4.87 6.94
CA ASN A 339 -0.11 -4.30 6.31
C ASN A 339 -0.50 -2.95 6.91
N LEU A 340 -0.24 -2.78 8.21
CA LEU A 340 -0.53 -1.55 8.96
C LEU A 340 0.56 -0.47 8.73
N GLY A 341 1.68 -0.83 8.08
CA GLY A 341 2.85 0.04 7.93
C GLY A 341 3.62 0.21 9.23
N ILE A 342 3.53 -0.76 10.14
CA ILE A 342 4.14 -0.73 11.46
C ILE A 342 5.32 -1.71 11.50
N THR A 343 6.46 -1.25 12.04
CA THR A 343 7.48 -2.15 12.58
C THR A 343 7.23 -2.28 14.09
N PRO A 344 6.81 -3.46 14.59
CA PRO A 344 6.40 -3.59 15.98
C PRO A 344 7.60 -3.45 16.92
N ALA A 345 7.42 -2.70 18.00
CA ALA A 345 8.43 -2.52 19.04
C ALA A 345 7.77 -2.48 20.42
N ALA A 346 8.51 -2.89 21.46
CA ALA A 346 8.00 -2.76 22.82
C ALA A 346 7.72 -1.28 23.15
N GLN A 347 6.62 -1.05 23.86
CA GLN A 347 6.04 0.25 24.23
C GLN A 347 5.41 1.03 23.06
N LEU A 348 5.36 0.46 21.85
CA LEU A 348 4.51 0.99 20.81
C LEU A 348 3.04 0.93 21.27
N SER A 349 2.29 2.00 21.01
CA SER A 349 0.84 2.08 21.23
C SER A 349 0.14 2.27 19.90
N ILE A 350 -1.03 1.66 19.75
CA ILE A 350 -1.97 1.88 18.64
C ILE A 350 -3.37 2.07 19.22
N GLY A 351 -4.24 2.78 18.51
CA GLY A 351 -5.66 2.81 18.85
C GLY A 351 -6.28 1.45 18.52
N PHE A 352 -7.10 0.93 19.42
CA PHE A 352 -7.63 -0.42 19.35
C PHE A 352 -9.02 -0.52 19.95
N ASP A 353 -9.89 -1.28 19.30
CA ASP A 353 -11.12 -1.72 19.90
C ASP A 353 -11.59 -3.08 19.36
N ILE A 354 -12.50 -3.71 20.09
CA ILE A 354 -13.22 -4.91 19.66
C ILE A 354 -14.70 -4.61 19.76
N ALA A 355 -15.46 -5.01 18.73
CA ALA A 355 -16.91 -5.10 18.82
C ALA A 355 -17.40 -6.54 18.59
N VAL A 356 -18.53 -6.87 19.20
CA VAL A 356 -19.26 -8.11 18.94
C VAL A 356 -20.70 -7.75 18.60
N ASN A 357 -21.09 -8.15 17.41
CA ASN A 357 -22.47 -8.08 16.93
C ASN A 357 -23.20 -9.37 17.33
N ASP A 358 -24.49 -9.20 17.59
CA ASP A 358 -25.34 -10.19 18.25
C ASP A 358 -26.69 -10.23 17.53
N ASP A 359 -27.10 -11.40 17.07
CA ASP A 359 -28.42 -11.66 16.46
C ASP A 359 -29.08 -12.84 17.18
N ASP A 360 -30.25 -12.59 17.77
CA ASP A 360 -30.99 -13.60 18.52
C ASP A 360 -32.11 -14.26 17.71
N ASN A 361 -32.40 -13.76 16.50
CA ASN A 361 -33.63 -14.09 15.79
C ASN A 361 -33.49 -14.39 14.29
N GLY A 362 -32.30 -14.27 13.72
CA GLY A 362 -32.05 -14.42 12.27
C GLY A 362 -32.53 -13.20 11.50
N GLY A 363 -32.44 -12.03 12.14
CA GLY A 363 -32.98 -10.77 11.68
C GLY A 363 -31.89 -9.79 11.28
N VAL A 364 -31.98 -8.57 11.81
CA VAL A 364 -30.89 -7.60 11.79
C VAL A 364 -30.25 -7.58 13.18
N ARG A 365 -29.07 -6.98 13.30
CA ARG A 365 -28.34 -6.91 14.59
C ARG A 365 -29.23 -6.43 15.75
N ASP A 366 -29.41 -7.29 16.75
CA ASP A 366 -30.17 -7.00 17.95
C ASP A 366 -29.37 -6.15 18.94
N SER A 367 -28.09 -6.46 19.11
CA SER A 367 -27.22 -5.73 20.05
C SER A 367 -25.76 -5.63 19.58
N GLN A 368 -25.02 -4.69 20.16
CA GLN A 368 -23.58 -4.58 19.96
C GLN A 368 -22.87 -4.26 21.28
N LEU A 369 -21.87 -5.08 21.60
CA LEU A 369 -20.92 -4.84 22.68
C LEU A 369 -19.59 -4.35 22.11
N VAL A 370 -18.96 -3.38 22.77
CA VAL A 370 -17.58 -2.95 22.49
C VAL A 370 -16.71 -3.03 23.75
N TRP A 371 -15.39 -2.95 23.58
CA TRP A 371 -14.48 -2.80 24.72
C TRP A 371 -14.38 -1.34 25.18
N ALA A 372 -14.02 -0.42 24.28
CA ALA A 372 -13.76 0.99 24.63
C ALA A 372 -14.69 1.99 23.91
N GLY A 373 -14.86 1.83 22.60
CA GLY A 373 -15.38 2.83 21.68
C GLY A 373 -16.89 3.05 21.70
N THR A 374 -17.47 3.27 20.53
CA THR A 374 -18.89 3.57 20.34
C THR A 374 -19.48 2.72 19.20
N ALA A 375 -20.78 2.88 18.93
CA ALA A 375 -21.41 2.27 17.75
C ALA A 375 -20.84 2.80 16.41
N ASP A 376 -20.10 3.92 16.44
CA ASP A 376 -19.50 4.57 15.27
C ASP A 376 -18.04 4.14 15.01
N ASN A 377 -17.55 3.10 15.69
CA ASN A 377 -16.18 2.62 15.52
C ASN A 377 -15.79 2.35 14.07
N TRP A 378 -16.75 1.98 13.22
CA TRP A 378 -16.56 1.73 11.79
C TRP A 378 -16.17 2.99 10.97
N GLN A 379 -16.23 4.18 11.55
CA GLN A 379 -15.91 5.44 10.89
C GLN A 379 -15.15 6.47 11.75
N ASN A 380 -15.04 6.25 13.06
CA ASN A 380 -14.46 7.19 14.01
C ASN A 380 -13.62 6.47 15.08
N THR A 381 -12.34 6.83 15.19
CA THR A 381 -11.36 6.20 16.09
C THR A 381 -11.12 6.98 17.38
N SER A 382 -11.72 8.17 17.53
CA SER A 382 -11.52 9.06 18.68
C SER A 382 -11.84 8.43 20.04
N ALA A 383 -12.73 7.43 20.06
CA ALA A 383 -13.15 6.72 21.26
C ALA A 383 -12.42 5.39 21.49
N PHE A 384 -11.48 4.99 20.61
CA PHE A 384 -10.75 3.74 20.77
C PHE A 384 -9.91 3.74 22.05
N GLY A 385 -9.68 2.55 22.60
CA GLY A 385 -8.70 2.37 23.67
C GLY A 385 -7.28 2.26 23.10
N ASP A 386 -6.31 2.09 23.99
CA ASP A 386 -4.90 1.91 23.63
C ASP A 386 -4.51 0.44 23.73
N LEU A 387 -3.94 -0.13 22.67
CA LEU A 387 -3.21 -1.40 22.74
C LEU A 387 -1.71 -1.12 22.78
N ILE A 388 -1.07 -1.49 23.89
CA ILE A 388 0.37 -1.30 24.11
C ILE A 388 1.11 -2.62 23.97
N LEU A 389 2.19 -2.61 23.17
CA LEU A 389 3.06 -3.78 22.99
C LEU A 389 4.02 -3.93 24.17
N SER A 390 3.84 -4.96 25.00
CA SER A 390 4.74 -5.23 26.13
C SER A 390 6.08 -5.79 25.69
N SER A 391 7.16 -5.46 26.41
CA SER A 391 8.43 -6.19 26.34
C SER A 391 8.38 -7.56 27.02
N THR A 392 7.34 -7.83 27.82
CA THR A 392 7.18 -9.11 28.52
C THR A 392 6.86 -10.23 27.52
N THR A 393 7.64 -11.30 27.57
CA THR A 393 7.49 -12.46 26.67
C THR A 393 6.67 -13.59 27.27
N VAL A 394 5.93 -14.33 26.44
CA VAL A 394 5.20 -15.57 26.81
C VAL A 394 5.51 -16.72 25.85
N GLY A 395 5.28 -17.95 26.33
CA GLY A 395 5.54 -19.16 25.57
C GLY A 395 7.02 -19.55 25.56
N THR A 396 7.37 -20.42 24.63
CA THR A 396 8.76 -20.86 24.42
C THR A 396 9.18 -20.49 23.01
N THR A 397 10.47 -20.17 22.83
CA THR A 397 11.02 -19.99 21.49
C THR A 397 10.92 -21.32 20.74
N PRO A 398 10.28 -21.37 19.57
CA PRO A 398 10.20 -22.60 18.81
C PRO A 398 11.62 -23.00 18.43
N THR A 399 11.91 -24.30 18.52
CA THR A 399 13.15 -24.81 17.92
C THR A 399 13.04 -24.56 16.42
N PRO A 400 13.91 -23.74 15.81
CA PRO A 400 13.82 -23.48 14.39
C PRO A 400 13.86 -24.82 13.65
N PRO A 401 13.04 -25.03 12.60
CA PRO A 401 13.18 -26.21 11.78
C PRO A 401 14.64 -26.29 11.33
N THR A 402 15.25 -27.47 11.45
CA THR A 402 16.66 -27.67 11.10
C THR A 402 16.87 -27.14 9.69
N GLN A 403 17.68 -26.08 9.57
CA GLN A 403 17.92 -25.53 8.25
C GLN A 403 18.60 -26.61 7.39
N PRO A 404 18.23 -26.77 6.10
CA PRO A 404 19.05 -27.49 5.17
C PRO A 404 20.48 -26.99 5.29
N GLN A 405 21.41 -27.93 5.35
CA GLN A 405 22.84 -27.63 5.35
C GLN A 405 23.15 -26.66 4.21
N PRO A 406 24.08 -25.71 4.38
CA PRO A 406 24.45 -24.73 3.38
C PRO A 406 25.23 -25.37 2.23
N VAL A 407 24.59 -26.29 1.52
CA VAL A 407 25.14 -27.09 0.45
C VAL A 407 24.32 -26.93 -0.81
N ASN A 408 25.02 -26.96 -1.94
CA ASN A 408 24.39 -27.09 -3.24
C ASN A 408 23.78 -28.49 -3.37
N ARG A 409 22.72 -28.58 -4.16
CA ARG A 409 22.10 -29.87 -4.51
C ARG A 409 21.99 -30.03 -6.01
N TYR A 410 21.90 -31.28 -6.45
CA TYR A 410 21.83 -31.64 -7.85
C TYR A 410 20.61 -32.53 -8.10
N VAL A 411 19.86 -32.25 -9.16
CA VAL A 411 18.67 -33.00 -9.56
C VAL A 411 18.72 -33.26 -11.06
N THR A 412 18.38 -34.47 -11.48
CA THR A 412 18.16 -34.84 -12.88
C THR A 412 16.78 -35.49 -13.02
N PRO A 413 16.22 -35.64 -14.23
CA PRO A 413 14.90 -36.25 -14.38
C PRO A 413 14.85 -37.65 -13.74
N GLN A 414 15.80 -38.53 -14.06
CA GLN A 414 15.86 -39.92 -13.55
C GLN A 414 16.57 -40.08 -12.19
N GLY A 415 17.28 -39.04 -11.73
CA GLY A 415 18.23 -39.14 -10.62
C GLY A 415 19.45 -39.99 -10.97
N ALA A 416 20.42 -40.03 -10.05
CA ALA A 416 21.65 -40.81 -10.21
C ALA A 416 22.13 -41.36 -8.86
N GLY A 417 22.86 -42.48 -8.91
CA GLY A 417 23.52 -43.07 -7.73
C GLY A 417 22.61 -43.18 -6.50
N LEU A 418 23.09 -42.61 -5.39
CA LEU A 418 22.41 -42.60 -4.08
C LEU A 418 21.13 -41.76 -4.04
N LYS A 419 20.93 -40.85 -5.00
CA LYS A 419 19.79 -39.92 -5.07
C LYS A 419 19.64 -39.01 -3.85
N ASP A 420 20.76 -38.59 -3.26
CA ASP A 420 20.82 -37.65 -2.13
C ASP A 420 21.13 -36.20 -2.56
N GLY A 421 21.33 -35.99 -3.87
CA GLY A 421 21.64 -34.69 -4.47
C GLY A 421 23.00 -34.12 -4.07
N SER A 422 23.93 -34.92 -3.53
CA SER A 422 25.27 -34.45 -3.11
C SER A 422 26.18 -34.07 -4.28
N SER A 423 25.91 -34.61 -5.47
CA SER A 423 26.64 -34.35 -6.71
C SER A 423 25.78 -34.77 -7.91
N TRP A 424 26.22 -34.46 -9.14
CA TRP A 424 25.60 -35.01 -10.35
C TRP A 424 25.57 -36.55 -10.36
N ALA A 425 26.59 -37.22 -9.81
CA ALA A 425 26.65 -38.69 -9.73
C ALA A 425 25.65 -39.29 -8.74
N ASN A 426 25.16 -38.48 -7.79
CA ASN A 426 24.18 -38.86 -6.77
C ASN A 426 22.90 -38.00 -6.84
N ALA A 427 22.58 -37.46 -8.01
CA ALA A 427 21.51 -36.48 -8.17
C ALA A 427 20.14 -36.99 -7.70
N PHE A 428 19.35 -36.13 -7.08
CA PHE A 428 17.94 -36.40 -6.78
C PHE A 428 17.19 -36.79 -8.07
N LYS A 429 16.18 -37.65 -7.92
CA LYS A 429 15.22 -37.93 -9.00
C LYS A 429 14.11 -36.88 -8.98
N GLY A 430 14.15 -35.96 -9.95
CA GLY A 430 13.23 -34.83 -10.00
C GLY A 430 11.98 -35.04 -10.84
N ASP A 431 11.98 -35.98 -11.79
CA ASP A 431 10.82 -36.25 -12.65
C ASP A 431 9.87 -37.26 -11.98
N GLN A 432 9.28 -36.83 -10.88
CA GLN A 432 8.27 -37.55 -10.09
C GLN A 432 7.53 -36.55 -9.19
N VAL A 433 6.35 -36.91 -8.72
CA VAL A 433 5.55 -36.06 -7.81
C VAL A 433 6.40 -35.68 -6.59
N GLY A 434 6.57 -34.38 -6.36
CA GLY A 434 7.36 -33.83 -5.24
C GLY A 434 8.88 -33.98 -5.38
N GLY A 435 9.40 -34.54 -6.48
CA GLY A 435 10.83 -34.77 -6.66
C GLY A 435 11.65 -33.49 -6.67
N LEU A 436 11.19 -32.46 -7.40
CA LEU A 436 11.86 -31.15 -7.42
C LEU A 436 11.72 -30.41 -6.09
N GLN A 437 10.55 -30.53 -5.43
CA GLN A 437 10.32 -29.92 -4.11
C GLN A 437 11.29 -30.48 -3.07
N ALA A 438 11.46 -31.81 -3.01
CA ALA A 438 12.39 -32.45 -2.08
C ALA A 438 13.85 -31.98 -2.31
N ALA A 439 14.26 -31.81 -3.58
CA ALA A 439 15.58 -31.28 -3.90
C ALA A 439 15.74 -29.81 -3.50
N TRP A 440 14.71 -28.99 -3.71
CA TRP A 440 14.68 -27.59 -3.28
C TRP A 440 14.76 -27.49 -1.76
N ASP A 441 13.96 -28.25 -1.02
CA ASP A 441 13.93 -28.23 0.44
C ASP A 441 15.26 -28.68 1.06
N ALA A 442 15.97 -29.62 0.41
CA ALA A 442 17.29 -30.08 0.81
C ALA A 442 18.44 -29.11 0.46
N THR A 443 18.16 -28.05 -0.31
CA THR A 443 19.15 -27.04 -0.72
C THR A 443 19.27 -25.94 0.33
N GLY A 444 20.50 -25.57 0.68
CA GLY A 444 20.79 -24.47 1.61
C GLY A 444 20.19 -23.13 1.13
N ILE A 445 19.87 -22.23 2.07
CA ILE A 445 19.19 -20.96 1.75
C ILE A 445 20.04 -19.95 0.98
N THR A 446 21.35 -20.08 1.03
CA THR A 446 22.28 -19.23 0.28
C THR A 446 22.97 -20.01 -0.85
N ASN A 447 22.42 -21.19 -1.19
CA ASN A 447 23.02 -22.15 -2.12
C ASN A 447 22.16 -22.35 -3.37
N THR A 448 22.70 -23.17 -4.27
CA THR A 448 22.11 -23.46 -5.57
C THR A 448 21.61 -24.91 -5.65
N LEU A 449 20.37 -25.06 -6.10
CA LEU A 449 19.87 -26.28 -6.71
C LEU A 449 20.22 -26.27 -8.20
N TYR A 450 21.14 -27.14 -8.59
CA TYR A 450 21.48 -27.36 -9.99
C TYR A 450 20.54 -28.40 -10.62
N VAL A 451 19.91 -28.02 -11.74
CA VAL A 451 18.94 -28.86 -12.45
C VAL A 451 19.54 -29.31 -13.78
N GLY A 452 19.74 -30.62 -13.96
CA GLY A 452 20.43 -31.18 -15.12
C GLY A 452 19.52 -31.33 -16.35
N SER A 453 20.12 -31.55 -17.51
CA SER A 453 19.43 -31.69 -18.79
C SER A 453 18.32 -32.73 -18.79
N GLY A 454 17.36 -32.53 -19.69
CA GLY A 454 16.28 -33.45 -19.99
C GLY A 454 14.90 -32.83 -19.73
N THR A 455 13.86 -33.52 -20.21
CA THR A 455 12.48 -33.11 -19.99
C THR A 455 11.93 -33.79 -18.74
N TYR A 456 11.40 -32.99 -17.82
CA TYR A 456 10.64 -33.41 -16.64
C TYR A 456 9.17 -33.45 -17.04
N ILE A 457 8.66 -34.64 -17.35
CA ILE A 457 7.34 -34.87 -17.94
C ILE A 457 6.23 -35.06 -16.91
N VAL A 458 6.55 -35.30 -15.65
CA VAL A 458 5.56 -35.39 -14.57
C VAL A 458 5.17 -33.97 -14.14
N PRO A 459 3.92 -33.52 -14.39
CA PRO A 459 3.49 -32.17 -14.00
C PRO A 459 3.60 -31.99 -12.50
N GLN A 460 4.28 -30.92 -12.09
CA GLN A 460 4.56 -30.63 -10.69
C GLN A 460 4.49 -29.13 -10.42
N THR A 461 4.26 -28.78 -9.16
CA THR A 461 4.38 -27.39 -8.68
C THR A 461 5.52 -27.35 -7.68
N LEU A 462 6.49 -26.48 -7.93
CA LEU A 462 7.55 -26.13 -7.00
C LEU A 462 7.10 -24.91 -6.18
N SER A 463 6.88 -25.12 -4.88
CA SER A 463 6.60 -24.02 -3.96
C SER A 463 7.89 -23.49 -3.37
N LEU A 464 8.21 -22.23 -3.65
CA LEU A 464 9.37 -21.55 -3.05
C LEU A 464 8.99 -21.11 -1.63
N THR A 465 8.91 -22.03 -0.68
CA THR A 465 8.48 -21.72 0.71
C THR A 465 9.46 -20.83 1.49
N ARG A 466 10.70 -20.65 0.98
CA ARG A 466 11.73 -19.80 1.57
C ARG A 466 12.80 -19.44 0.54
N GLY A 467 13.28 -18.20 0.56
CA GLY A 467 14.45 -17.77 -0.20
C GLY A 467 15.70 -17.61 0.66
N GLY A 468 16.60 -16.74 0.21
CA GLY A 468 17.85 -16.39 0.88
C GLY A 468 17.68 -15.31 1.94
N THR A 469 18.79 -14.68 2.33
CA THR A 469 18.81 -13.68 3.41
C THR A 469 18.85 -12.24 2.92
N ASP A 470 19.43 -12.02 1.74
CA ASP A 470 19.61 -10.71 1.12
C ASP A 470 19.92 -10.88 -0.38
N VAL A 471 20.13 -9.76 -1.09
CA VAL A 471 20.34 -9.76 -2.54
C VAL A 471 21.65 -10.43 -2.98
N GLN A 472 22.65 -10.53 -2.09
CA GLN A 472 23.93 -11.18 -2.37
C GLN A 472 23.88 -12.67 -2.03
N HIS A 473 23.03 -13.07 -1.08
CA HIS A 473 22.91 -14.41 -0.53
C HIS A 473 21.54 -15.05 -0.81
N MET A 474 21.13 -15.05 -2.08
CA MET A 474 19.86 -15.63 -2.52
C MET A 474 19.87 -17.16 -2.61
N LYS A 475 18.71 -17.79 -2.41
CA LYS A 475 18.49 -19.21 -2.73
C LYS A 475 18.24 -19.35 -4.22
N LYS A 476 18.95 -20.27 -4.89
CA LYS A 476 18.96 -20.32 -6.37
C LYS A 476 18.50 -21.67 -6.89
N LEU A 477 17.77 -21.66 -8.01
CA LEU A 477 17.58 -22.80 -8.90
C LEU A 477 18.19 -22.43 -10.25
N ILE A 478 19.21 -23.18 -10.68
CA ILE A 478 19.94 -22.91 -11.91
C ILE A 478 19.96 -24.17 -12.77
N GLY A 479 19.40 -24.08 -13.97
CA GLY A 479 19.51 -25.14 -14.96
C GLY A 479 20.93 -25.28 -15.50
N SER A 480 21.29 -26.50 -15.87
CA SER A 480 22.62 -26.85 -16.32
C SER A 480 22.53 -27.78 -17.52
N ASN A 481 23.18 -27.40 -18.62
CA ASN A 481 23.31 -28.28 -19.77
C ASN A 481 24.34 -29.37 -19.48
N THR A 482 23.86 -30.51 -19.00
CA THR A 482 24.65 -31.73 -18.73
C THR A 482 24.75 -32.64 -19.97
N GLY A 483 24.57 -32.10 -21.17
CA GLY A 483 24.70 -32.81 -22.45
C GLY A 483 23.41 -32.92 -23.28
N GLY A 484 22.26 -32.50 -22.74
CA GLY A 484 20.96 -32.60 -23.40
C GLY A 484 20.21 -31.27 -23.61
N GLY A 485 20.90 -30.12 -23.48
CA GLY A 485 20.27 -28.79 -23.48
C GLY A 485 19.85 -28.34 -22.09
N LEU A 486 19.13 -27.22 -22.01
CA LEU A 486 18.56 -26.75 -20.74
C LEU A 486 17.45 -27.70 -20.25
N PRO A 487 17.26 -27.85 -18.93
CA PRO A 487 16.13 -28.60 -18.39
C PRO A 487 14.80 -27.97 -18.80
N GLU A 488 13.85 -28.82 -19.21
CA GLU A 488 12.51 -28.43 -19.60
C GLU A 488 11.48 -29.08 -18.66
N PHE A 489 10.57 -28.28 -18.10
CA PHE A 489 9.47 -28.76 -17.26
C PHE A 489 8.16 -28.69 -18.03
N LYS A 490 7.46 -29.82 -18.17
CA LYS A 490 6.18 -29.90 -18.88
C LYS A 490 5.02 -30.06 -17.90
N GLY A 491 4.02 -29.19 -18.07
CA GLY A 491 2.75 -29.28 -17.37
C GLY A 491 1.67 -29.95 -18.23
N ASP A 492 0.41 -29.66 -17.89
CA ASP A 492 -0.80 -30.25 -18.46
C ASP A 492 -1.71 -29.24 -19.19
N PHE A 493 -1.27 -27.98 -19.34
CA PHE A 493 -2.00 -26.93 -20.06
C PHE A 493 -2.02 -27.18 -21.57
N THR A 494 -3.19 -26.97 -22.15
CA THR A 494 -3.40 -26.86 -23.60
C THR A 494 -4.48 -25.81 -23.87
N LEU A 495 -4.65 -25.36 -25.12
CA LEU A 495 -5.75 -24.46 -25.48
C LEU A 495 -7.13 -25.01 -25.07
N ALA A 496 -7.32 -26.32 -25.18
CA ALA A 496 -8.55 -27.02 -24.79
C ALA A 496 -8.65 -27.30 -23.28
N ASN A 497 -7.52 -27.35 -22.56
CA ASN A 497 -7.45 -27.61 -21.13
C ASN A 497 -6.70 -26.48 -20.41
N GLN A 498 -7.45 -25.45 -20.01
CA GLN A 498 -6.92 -24.28 -19.30
C GLN A 498 -7.05 -24.41 -17.77
N GLY A 499 -6.65 -25.56 -17.20
CA GLY A 499 -6.54 -25.73 -15.75
C GLY A 499 -5.62 -24.67 -15.12
N SER A 500 -5.56 -24.53 -13.79
CA SER A 500 -4.88 -23.39 -13.12
C SER A 500 -3.49 -23.69 -12.56
N ARG A 501 -2.83 -24.77 -13.01
CA ARG A 501 -1.55 -25.23 -12.45
C ARG A 501 -0.43 -24.22 -12.66
N LYS A 502 0.30 -23.94 -11.58
CA LYS A 502 1.55 -23.17 -11.56
C LYS A 502 2.74 -24.14 -11.63
N PHE A 503 3.79 -23.80 -12.37
CA PHE A 503 5.05 -24.52 -12.19
C PHE A 503 5.77 -23.99 -10.94
N ILE A 504 6.17 -22.72 -10.93
CA ILE A 504 6.74 -22.08 -9.74
C ILE A 504 5.64 -21.28 -9.03
N ASP A 505 5.36 -21.63 -7.78
CA ASP A 505 4.46 -20.91 -6.89
C ASP A 505 5.29 -20.27 -5.77
N VAL A 506 5.27 -18.94 -5.68
CA VAL A 506 5.95 -18.19 -4.63
C VAL A 506 4.90 -17.69 -3.64
N PRO A 507 4.86 -18.26 -2.42
CA PRO A 507 3.96 -17.80 -1.36
C PRO A 507 4.21 -16.33 -0.97
N LEU A 508 3.22 -15.75 -0.29
CA LEU A 508 3.28 -14.37 0.22
C LEU A 508 4.52 -14.18 1.12
N GLY A 509 5.26 -13.10 0.90
CA GLY A 509 6.39 -12.72 1.77
C GLY A 509 7.70 -13.45 1.49
N VAL A 510 7.81 -14.24 0.42
CA VAL A 510 9.05 -14.97 0.13
C VAL A 510 9.99 -14.16 -0.75
N SER A 511 11.05 -13.66 -0.10
CA SER A 511 12.06 -12.80 -0.70
C SER A 511 13.37 -13.52 -1.05
N TYR A 512 14.25 -12.86 -1.80
CA TYR A 512 15.64 -13.24 -2.06
C TYR A 512 15.82 -14.59 -2.76
N TRP A 513 15.18 -14.77 -3.90
CA TRP A 513 15.26 -16.00 -4.70
C TRP A 513 15.64 -15.72 -6.15
N TRP A 514 16.27 -16.74 -6.76
CA TRP A 514 16.81 -16.68 -8.10
C TRP A 514 16.45 -17.93 -8.90
N ILE A 515 15.79 -17.75 -10.05
CA ILE A 515 15.54 -18.82 -11.03
C ILE A 515 16.28 -18.51 -12.32
N GLN A 516 17.02 -19.49 -12.86
CA GLN A 516 17.80 -19.28 -14.08
C GLN A 516 17.96 -20.51 -14.96
N ASP A 517 18.12 -20.28 -16.27
CA ASP A 517 18.53 -21.26 -17.29
C ASP A 517 17.61 -22.48 -17.39
N ILE A 518 16.29 -22.27 -17.37
CA ILE A 518 15.30 -23.34 -17.49
C ILE A 518 14.24 -23.03 -18.58
N VAL A 519 13.57 -24.07 -19.05
CA VAL A 519 12.41 -23.96 -19.96
C VAL A 519 11.15 -24.46 -19.26
N ILE A 520 10.05 -23.72 -19.38
CA ILE A 520 8.75 -24.07 -18.78
C ILE A 520 7.70 -24.17 -19.89
N GLY A 521 7.15 -25.36 -20.10
CA GLY A 521 6.14 -25.63 -21.13
C GLY A 521 4.83 -26.11 -20.54
N ASN A 522 3.68 -25.76 -21.14
CA ASN A 522 2.38 -26.34 -20.80
C ASN A 522 1.93 -26.11 -19.35
N TYR A 523 2.16 -24.93 -18.78
CA TYR A 523 1.55 -24.55 -17.49
C TYR A 523 0.54 -23.43 -17.67
N PHE A 524 -0.38 -23.26 -16.72
CA PHE A 524 -1.23 -22.07 -16.72
C PHE A 524 -0.42 -20.85 -16.30
N TYR A 525 0.34 -20.99 -15.22
CA TYR A 525 1.31 -19.99 -14.78
C TYR A 525 2.71 -20.61 -14.81
N GLY A 526 3.63 -20.01 -15.56
CA GLY A 526 5.04 -20.42 -15.49
C GLY A 526 5.62 -20.11 -14.10
N ILE A 527 5.61 -18.84 -13.73
CA ILE A 527 6.01 -18.35 -12.41
C ILE A 527 4.91 -17.44 -11.86
N TYR A 528 4.40 -17.75 -10.67
CA TYR A 528 3.42 -16.93 -9.97
C TYR A 528 3.98 -16.44 -8.64
N VAL A 529 3.95 -15.12 -8.44
CA VAL A 529 4.44 -14.46 -7.23
C VAL A 529 3.29 -13.85 -6.46
N ASN A 530 3.02 -14.38 -5.27
CA ASN A 530 1.90 -13.98 -4.42
C ASN A 530 2.26 -12.85 -3.44
N GLY A 531 3.01 -11.85 -3.87
CA GLY A 531 3.09 -10.58 -3.16
C GLY A 531 4.08 -10.46 -2.02
N GLN A 532 4.24 -9.22 -1.57
CA GLN A 532 5.08 -8.80 -0.45
C GLN A 532 6.49 -9.38 -0.46
N SER A 533 7.04 -9.57 -1.66
CA SER A 533 8.33 -10.21 -1.88
C SER A 533 9.35 -9.20 -2.38
N GLU A 534 10.60 -9.29 -1.93
CA GLU A 534 11.71 -8.44 -2.38
C GLU A 534 12.87 -9.29 -2.92
N GLY A 535 13.72 -8.72 -3.77
CA GLY A 535 14.96 -9.37 -4.21
C GLY A 535 14.73 -10.56 -5.15
N ILE A 536 14.02 -10.33 -6.27
CA ILE A 536 13.63 -11.37 -7.22
C ILE A 536 14.54 -11.35 -8.46
N ARG A 537 15.09 -12.52 -8.86
CA ARG A 537 15.89 -12.67 -10.09
C ARG A 537 15.35 -13.81 -10.96
N ILE A 538 14.96 -13.50 -12.19
CA ILE A 538 14.50 -14.48 -13.20
C ILE A 538 15.34 -14.29 -14.46
N TYR A 539 16.37 -15.12 -14.65
CA TYR A 539 17.36 -14.95 -15.71
C TYR A 539 17.34 -16.08 -16.73
N ASN A 540 17.21 -15.76 -18.01
CA ASN A 540 17.20 -16.73 -19.12
C ASN A 540 16.21 -17.88 -18.87
N VAL A 541 15.00 -17.53 -18.45
CA VAL A 541 13.87 -18.46 -18.32
C VAL A 541 13.02 -18.32 -19.56
N SER A 542 12.88 -19.40 -20.33
CA SER A 542 12.02 -19.43 -21.51
C SER A 542 10.74 -20.19 -21.20
N VAL A 543 9.65 -19.77 -21.85
CA VAL A 543 8.33 -20.34 -21.61
C VAL A 543 7.58 -20.58 -22.92
N HIS A 544 6.79 -21.65 -23.00
CA HIS A 544 5.93 -21.89 -24.17
C HIS A 544 4.61 -22.59 -23.85
N ASP A 545 3.61 -22.33 -24.70
CA ASP A 545 2.28 -22.97 -24.68
C ASP A 545 1.60 -22.86 -23.30
N MET A 546 1.20 -21.66 -22.91
CA MET A 546 0.71 -21.37 -21.55
C MET A 546 -0.34 -20.26 -21.45
N SER A 547 -0.81 -19.98 -20.24
CA SER A 547 -1.68 -18.82 -19.97
C SER A 547 -0.86 -17.56 -19.76
N ASP A 548 -0.17 -17.47 -18.62
CA ASP A 548 0.73 -16.36 -18.29
C ASP A 548 2.15 -16.90 -18.00
N GLY A 549 3.18 -16.27 -18.58
CA GLY A 549 4.59 -16.63 -18.37
C GLY A 549 5.05 -16.36 -16.94
N VAL A 550 5.11 -15.07 -16.58
CA VAL A 550 5.43 -14.62 -15.23
C VAL A 550 4.33 -13.67 -14.75
N TYR A 551 3.73 -13.97 -13.60
CA TYR A 551 2.72 -13.13 -12.98
C TYR A 551 3.16 -12.69 -11.58
N PHE A 552 3.41 -11.39 -11.45
CA PHE A 552 3.62 -10.70 -10.18
C PHE A 552 2.31 -10.08 -9.69
N TRP A 553 1.82 -10.57 -8.55
CA TRP A 553 0.80 -9.90 -7.77
C TRP A 553 1.49 -9.19 -6.60
N GLY A 554 1.49 -7.86 -6.56
CA GLY A 554 2.29 -7.05 -5.62
C GLY A 554 1.84 -7.17 -4.16
N LYS A 555 0.53 -7.14 -3.92
CA LYS A 555 -0.11 -7.26 -2.60
C LYS A 555 0.35 -6.20 -1.58
N ALA A 556 0.57 -4.97 -2.04
CA ALA A 556 0.65 -3.82 -1.14
C ALA A 556 -0.69 -3.59 -0.40
N THR A 557 -0.68 -2.74 0.62
CA THR A 557 -1.88 -2.29 1.35
C THR A 557 -1.97 -0.77 1.33
N ARG A 558 -3.17 -0.20 1.52
CA ARG A 558 -3.36 1.26 1.58
C ARG A 558 -2.48 1.95 2.62
N SER A 559 -2.22 1.28 3.74
CA SER A 559 -1.38 1.82 4.82
C SER A 559 0.11 1.59 4.55
N ASN A 560 0.49 0.69 3.65
CA ASN A 560 1.89 0.39 3.34
C ASN A 560 2.07 0.03 1.87
N LEU A 561 2.19 1.06 1.03
CA LEU A 561 2.43 0.89 -0.40
C LEU A 561 3.78 0.19 -0.67
N GLU A 562 4.78 0.45 0.17
CA GLU A 562 6.13 -0.13 0.07
C GLU A 562 6.16 -1.63 0.38
N ALA A 563 5.11 -2.18 1.02
CA ALA A 563 4.95 -3.62 1.22
C ALA A 563 4.76 -4.38 -0.09
N GLY A 564 4.42 -3.71 -1.19
CA GLY A 564 4.27 -4.33 -2.49
C GLY A 564 5.53 -5.04 -2.97
N THR A 565 5.38 -6.05 -3.83
CA THR A 565 6.54 -6.77 -4.39
C THR A 565 7.47 -5.82 -5.14
N HIS A 566 8.76 -5.85 -4.80
CA HIS A 566 9.75 -4.92 -5.35
C HIS A 566 11.15 -5.53 -5.49
N ASP A 567 12.10 -4.75 -6.01
CA ASP A 567 13.43 -5.23 -6.40
C ASP A 567 13.32 -6.46 -7.35
N ILE A 568 12.71 -6.25 -8.51
CA ILE A 568 12.43 -7.30 -9.49
C ILE A 568 13.35 -7.16 -10.70
N VAL A 569 14.01 -8.24 -11.10
CA VAL A 569 14.73 -8.31 -12.39
C VAL A 569 14.33 -9.56 -13.17
N VAL A 570 13.69 -9.36 -14.32
CA VAL A 570 13.46 -10.39 -15.34
C VAL A 570 14.40 -10.10 -16.51
N LYS A 571 15.27 -11.03 -16.86
CA LYS A 571 16.37 -10.79 -17.81
C LYS A 571 16.51 -11.94 -18.80
N GLY A 572 16.29 -11.66 -20.08
CA GLY A 572 16.35 -12.64 -21.16
C GLY A 572 15.21 -13.67 -21.11
N GLY A 573 15.19 -14.55 -22.11
CA GLY A 573 14.19 -15.60 -22.27
C GLY A 573 13.25 -15.37 -23.46
N THR A 574 12.73 -16.47 -24.00
CA THR A 574 11.77 -16.48 -25.10
C THR A 574 10.42 -16.98 -24.58
N TYR A 575 9.36 -16.21 -24.85
CA TYR A 575 8.01 -16.41 -24.32
C TYR A 575 7.06 -16.57 -25.49
N THR A 576 6.74 -17.82 -25.84
CA THR A 576 5.97 -18.13 -27.06
C THR A 576 4.62 -18.75 -26.76
N ASN A 577 3.62 -18.51 -27.59
CA ASN A 577 2.30 -19.16 -27.50
C ASN A 577 1.63 -18.99 -26.12
N TYR A 578 1.81 -17.85 -25.45
CA TYR A 578 1.01 -17.51 -24.29
C TYR A 578 -0.38 -17.04 -24.74
N THR A 579 -1.42 -17.45 -24.02
CA THR A 579 -2.81 -17.09 -24.36
C THR A 579 -3.28 -15.84 -23.63
N LYS A 580 -2.59 -15.44 -22.56
CA LYS A 580 -2.95 -14.29 -21.73
C LYS A 580 -1.81 -13.29 -21.59
N ARG A 581 -0.67 -13.62 -20.97
CA ARG A 581 0.44 -12.66 -20.77
C ARG A 581 1.83 -13.28 -20.89
N ALA A 582 2.81 -12.56 -21.43
CA ALA A 582 4.21 -12.96 -21.25
C ALA A 582 4.68 -12.59 -19.84
N VAL A 583 4.56 -11.32 -19.47
CA VAL A 583 4.84 -10.83 -18.11
C VAL A 583 3.71 -9.92 -17.64
N ARG A 584 3.22 -10.17 -16.43
CA ARG A 584 2.11 -9.42 -15.82
C ARG A 584 2.51 -8.87 -14.45
N PHE A 585 2.22 -7.59 -14.24
CA PHE A 585 2.25 -6.92 -12.94
C PHE A 585 0.84 -6.50 -12.55
N ARG A 586 0.53 -6.54 -11.26
CA ARG A 586 -0.75 -6.07 -10.71
C ARG A 586 -0.62 -5.80 -9.21
N ASN A 587 -1.31 -4.78 -8.73
CA ASN A 587 -1.59 -4.54 -7.31
C ASN A 587 -0.34 -4.21 -6.48
N GLY A 588 0.44 -3.23 -6.94
CA GLY A 588 1.47 -2.55 -6.15
C GLY A 588 2.91 -3.00 -6.39
N ASN A 589 3.27 -3.46 -7.58
CA ASN A 589 4.66 -3.79 -7.87
C ASN A 589 5.47 -2.54 -8.21
N TYR A 590 6.72 -2.45 -7.73
CA TYR A 590 7.60 -1.33 -8.05
C TYR A 590 9.08 -1.72 -8.13
N MET A 591 9.93 -0.82 -8.61
CA MET A 591 11.38 -1.06 -8.80
C MET A 591 11.67 -2.34 -9.63
N ALA A 592 10.95 -2.48 -10.74
CA ALA A 592 11.05 -3.65 -11.60
C ALA A 592 11.78 -3.35 -12.91
N SER A 593 12.59 -4.30 -13.38
CA SER A 593 13.24 -4.22 -14.70
C SER A 593 13.00 -5.52 -15.47
N VAL A 594 12.40 -5.40 -16.66
CA VAL A 594 12.24 -6.48 -17.64
C VAL A 594 13.16 -6.16 -18.81
N ILE A 595 14.15 -7.02 -19.05
CA ILE A 595 15.29 -6.72 -19.90
C ILE A 595 15.47 -7.85 -20.92
N GLY A 596 15.43 -7.54 -22.21
CA GLY A 596 15.79 -8.51 -23.26
C GLY A 596 14.85 -9.71 -23.42
N VAL A 597 13.61 -9.63 -22.94
CA VAL A 597 12.58 -10.67 -23.11
C VAL A 597 11.95 -10.56 -24.50
N ASN A 598 11.88 -11.68 -25.22
CA ASN A 598 11.18 -11.78 -26.51
C ASN A 598 9.84 -12.52 -26.34
N ALA A 599 8.74 -11.80 -26.48
CA ALA A 599 7.38 -12.30 -26.33
C ALA A 599 6.65 -12.37 -27.67
N ASP A 600 6.18 -13.57 -28.03
CA ASP A 600 5.39 -13.86 -29.22
C ASP A 600 4.12 -14.64 -28.82
N ALA A 601 2.95 -14.04 -28.96
CA ALA A 601 1.71 -14.69 -28.53
C ALA A 601 1.27 -15.85 -29.45
N GLY A 602 1.92 -16.03 -30.61
CA GLY A 602 1.60 -17.08 -31.59
C GLY A 602 0.50 -16.70 -32.59
N GLY A 603 -0.02 -15.47 -32.53
CA GLY A 603 -0.97 -14.94 -33.51
C GLY A 603 -2.32 -15.67 -33.50
N GLN A 604 -3.00 -15.60 -34.64
CA GLN A 604 -4.32 -16.23 -34.82
C GLN A 604 -4.29 -17.74 -34.53
N ALA A 605 -3.18 -18.43 -34.82
CA ALA A 605 -3.05 -19.87 -34.65
C ALA A 605 -3.08 -20.31 -33.18
N ASN A 606 -2.70 -19.43 -32.25
CA ASN A 606 -2.69 -19.70 -30.81
C ASN A 606 -3.84 -19.01 -30.05
N TRP A 607 -4.71 -18.28 -30.75
CA TRP A 607 -5.80 -17.55 -30.09
C TRP A 607 -6.94 -18.48 -29.63
N TYR A 608 -7.49 -18.18 -28.45
CA TYR A 608 -8.64 -18.88 -27.87
C TYR A 608 -9.69 -17.86 -27.41
N THR A 609 -10.97 -18.14 -27.69
CA THR A 609 -12.10 -17.25 -27.37
C THR A 609 -12.16 -16.94 -25.86
N GLY A 610 -12.34 -15.66 -25.52
CA GLY A 610 -12.40 -15.18 -24.13
C GLY A 610 -11.04 -14.91 -23.48
N ASN A 611 -9.94 -15.25 -24.15
CA ASN A 611 -8.60 -14.88 -23.72
C ASN A 611 -8.14 -13.59 -24.39
N PHE A 612 -7.32 -12.84 -23.64
CA PHE A 612 -6.78 -11.53 -24.04
C PHE A 612 -5.26 -11.61 -24.01
N PRO A 613 -4.62 -12.01 -25.13
CA PRO A 613 -3.17 -12.10 -25.21
C PRO A 613 -2.57 -10.71 -25.26
N PHE A 614 -1.79 -10.39 -24.23
CA PHE A 614 -0.98 -9.18 -24.13
C PHE A 614 0.48 -9.58 -23.94
N GLY A 615 1.45 -8.90 -24.53
CA GLY A 615 2.86 -9.18 -24.25
C GLY A 615 3.21 -8.85 -22.80
N PHE A 616 3.36 -7.56 -22.52
CA PHE A 616 3.70 -7.05 -21.19
C PHE A 616 2.53 -6.24 -20.66
N SER A 617 2.04 -6.58 -19.46
CA SER A 617 0.81 -5.99 -18.93
C SER A 617 0.99 -5.48 -17.52
N ILE A 618 0.60 -4.22 -17.31
CA ILE A 618 0.42 -3.59 -16.00
C ILE A 618 -1.09 -3.49 -15.74
N GLY A 619 -1.58 -4.33 -14.84
CA GLY A 619 -3.00 -4.54 -14.59
C GLY A 619 -3.67 -3.43 -13.78
N ASN A 620 -5.00 -3.40 -13.85
CA ASN A 620 -5.81 -2.49 -13.05
C ASN A 620 -5.70 -2.91 -11.58
N SER A 621 -5.42 -1.94 -10.73
CA SER A 621 -5.45 -2.08 -9.27
C SER A 621 -6.68 -1.42 -8.61
N PRO A 622 -7.29 -0.34 -9.15
CA PRO A 622 -8.52 0.27 -8.60
C PRO A 622 -9.72 -0.65 -8.31
N ALA A 623 -9.86 -1.77 -9.02
CA ALA A 623 -10.91 -2.76 -8.73
C ALA A 623 -10.63 -3.57 -7.45
N GLU A 624 -9.37 -3.59 -7.01
CA GLU A 624 -8.91 -4.20 -5.77
C GLU A 624 -8.64 -3.19 -4.65
N SER A 625 -8.06 -2.04 -4.99
CA SER A 625 -7.89 -0.90 -4.09
C SER A 625 -7.64 0.38 -4.90
N PRO A 626 -8.33 1.49 -4.61
CA PRO A 626 -8.13 2.76 -5.29
C PRO A 626 -6.86 3.49 -4.84
N TYR A 627 -6.00 2.89 -3.99
CA TYR A 627 -4.79 3.52 -3.45
C TYR A 627 -3.49 2.81 -3.86
N ILE A 628 -3.58 1.58 -4.37
CA ILE A 628 -2.43 0.73 -4.66
C ILE A 628 -2.20 0.73 -6.16
N PHE A 629 -0.99 1.04 -6.62
CA PHE A 629 -0.68 1.11 -8.05
C PHE A 629 0.69 0.52 -8.34
N ASP A 630 0.85 -0.04 -9.54
CA ASP A 630 2.16 -0.45 -10.04
C ASP A 630 2.92 0.77 -10.59
N HIS A 631 4.21 0.92 -10.26
CA HIS A 631 5.00 2.09 -10.66
C HIS A 631 6.50 1.84 -10.76
N ASP A 632 7.22 2.77 -11.41
CA ASP A 632 8.68 2.70 -11.56
C ASP A 632 9.16 1.37 -12.18
N ILE A 633 8.50 0.98 -13.28
CA ILE A 633 8.78 -0.25 -14.03
C ILE A 633 9.47 0.10 -15.35
N LEU A 634 10.62 -0.54 -15.58
CA LEU A 634 11.43 -0.41 -16.79
C LEU A 634 11.27 -1.65 -17.68
N PHE A 635 10.87 -1.43 -18.93
CA PHE A 635 10.94 -2.39 -20.02
C PHE A 635 12.06 -1.96 -20.96
N GLN A 636 13.13 -2.76 -21.04
CA GLN A 636 14.31 -2.40 -21.81
C GLN A 636 14.70 -3.53 -22.77
N ASP A 637 14.91 -3.19 -24.04
CA ASP A 637 15.33 -4.15 -25.07
C ASP A 637 14.35 -5.35 -25.21
N VAL A 638 13.07 -5.15 -24.87
CA VAL A 638 12.03 -6.20 -24.93
C VAL A 638 11.25 -6.12 -26.24
N THR A 639 10.74 -7.27 -26.69
CA THR A 639 9.90 -7.35 -27.89
C THR A 639 8.56 -8.00 -27.55
N ALA A 640 7.45 -7.43 -27.99
CA ALA A 640 6.12 -8.05 -27.99
C ALA A 640 5.61 -8.19 -29.42
N ARG A 641 5.04 -9.34 -29.77
CA ARG A 641 4.48 -9.54 -31.11
C ARG A 641 3.31 -10.51 -31.17
N ASN A 642 2.57 -10.41 -32.28
CA ASN A 642 1.52 -11.35 -32.68
C ASN A 642 0.40 -11.51 -31.64
N SER A 643 0.12 -10.49 -30.83
CA SER A 643 -1.04 -10.50 -29.93
C SER A 643 -2.32 -10.47 -30.76
N TRP A 644 -3.07 -11.58 -30.78
CA TRP A 644 -4.26 -11.73 -31.59
C TRP A 644 -5.51 -11.89 -30.72
N HIS A 645 -6.50 -11.05 -30.94
CA HIS A 645 -7.86 -11.23 -30.44
C HIS A 645 -8.86 -10.83 -31.53
N GLN A 646 -9.96 -11.57 -31.63
CA GLN A 646 -11.03 -11.27 -32.58
C GLN A 646 -12.43 -11.39 -31.95
N ASP A 647 -13.29 -10.45 -32.29
CA ASP A 647 -14.70 -10.39 -31.86
C ASP A 647 -15.59 -9.84 -32.99
N GLY A 648 -15.55 -10.49 -34.16
CA GLY A 648 -16.37 -10.11 -35.32
C GLY A 648 -16.17 -8.66 -35.76
N THR A 649 -17.26 -7.88 -35.86
CA THR A 649 -17.22 -6.44 -36.20
C THR A 649 -17.03 -5.53 -34.98
N SER A 650 -17.11 -6.09 -33.78
CA SER A 650 -16.94 -5.37 -32.52
C SER A 650 -15.47 -4.98 -32.29
N TYR A 651 -15.19 -4.43 -31.12
CA TYR A 651 -13.83 -4.06 -30.74
C TYR A 651 -12.93 -5.28 -30.60
N TRP A 652 -11.75 -5.26 -31.21
CA TRP A 652 -10.73 -6.28 -31.02
C TRP A 652 -9.65 -5.73 -30.08
N ASN A 653 -9.31 -6.49 -29.04
CA ASN A 653 -8.13 -6.26 -28.20
C ASN A 653 -6.89 -6.92 -28.86
N GLY A 654 -5.86 -7.18 -28.07
CA GLY A 654 -4.69 -7.95 -28.44
C GLY A 654 -3.55 -6.99 -28.70
N ASP A 655 -2.78 -6.76 -27.64
CA ASP A 655 -1.84 -5.65 -27.53
C ASP A 655 -0.42 -6.14 -27.24
N GLY A 656 0.59 -5.43 -27.70
CA GLY A 656 1.98 -5.72 -27.34
C GLY A 656 2.23 -5.37 -25.87
N PHE A 657 1.87 -4.15 -25.49
CA PHE A 657 2.03 -3.61 -24.14
C PHE A 657 0.73 -2.98 -23.66
N THR A 658 0.36 -3.23 -22.40
CA THR A 658 -0.82 -2.62 -21.78
C THR A 658 -0.48 -2.03 -20.43
N ALA A 659 -1.05 -0.87 -20.11
CA ALA A 659 -0.97 -0.30 -18.79
C ALA A 659 -2.26 0.43 -18.40
N GLU A 660 -2.69 0.22 -17.16
CA GLU A 660 -3.93 0.80 -16.64
C GLU A 660 -3.73 2.16 -15.97
N ARG A 661 -4.81 2.94 -15.89
CA ARG A 661 -4.75 4.42 -15.74
C ARG A 661 -4.02 4.93 -14.50
N ALA A 662 -4.04 4.14 -13.44
CA ALA A 662 -3.50 4.55 -12.16
C ALA A 662 -2.03 4.18 -11.97
N ALA A 663 -1.47 3.32 -12.83
CA ALA A 663 -0.03 3.08 -12.88
C ALA A 663 0.72 4.35 -13.29
N TYR A 664 1.99 4.47 -12.91
CA TYR A 664 2.78 5.67 -13.21
C TYR A 664 4.29 5.38 -13.35
N ASN A 665 5.01 6.32 -13.97
CA ASN A 665 6.47 6.24 -14.18
C ASN A 665 6.94 4.99 -14.95
N LEU A 666 6.15 4.52 -15.92
CA LEU A 666 6.56 3.44 -16.80
C LEU A 666 7.61 3.92 -17.81
N THR A 667 8.64 3.10 -18.05
CA THR A 667 9.72 3.43 -18.99
C THR A 667 9.91 2.32 -20.00
N TYR A 668 9.90 2.67 -21.29
CA TYR A 668 10.19 1.76 -22.39
C TYR A 668 11.45 2.25 -23.10
N VAL A 669 12.51 1.42 -23.14
CA VAL A 669 13.80 1.77 -23.75
C VAL A 669 14.15 0.74 -24.81
N ARG A 670 14.23 1.15 -26.08
CA ARG A 670 14.50 0.27 -27.24
C ARG A 670 13.57 -0.94 -27.31
N SER A 671 12.38 -0.80 -26.73
CA SER A 671 11.35 -1.82 -26.73
C SER A 671 10.57 -1.79 -28.03
N LYS A 672 10.06 -2.96 -28.43
CA LYS A 672 9.51 -3.18 -29.77
C LYS A 672 8.15 -3.86 -29.73
N ALA A 673 7.23 -3.44 -30.60
CA ALA A 673 5.90 -4.04 -30.72
C ALA A 673 5.52 -4.32 -32.18
N PHE A 674 5.07 -5.54 -32.48
CA PHE A 674 4.75 -5.94 -33.84
C PHE A 674 3.43 -6.70 -33.97
N ASP A 675 2.74 -6.47 -35.09
CA ASP A 675 1.70 -7.35 -35.62
C ASP A 675 0.52 -7.69 -34.69
N SER A 676 0.23 -6.80 -33.75
CA SER A 676 -0.90 -6.95 -32.83
C SER A 676 -2.23 -6.58 -33.49
N THR A 677 -3.32 -7.25 -33.12
CA THR A 677 -4.67 -6.95 -33.65
C THR A 677 -5.21 -5.62 -33.16
N ASP A 678 -4.65 -5.06 -32.10
CA ASP A 678 -4.94 -3.73 -31.58
C ASP A 678 -3.66 -2.88 -31.41
N GLY A 679 -3.27 -2.55 -30.18
CA GLY A 679 -2.15 -1.67 -29.87
C GLY A 679 -0.79 -2.37 -29.93
N GLY A 680 0.21 -1.73 -30.52
CA GLY A 680 1.60 -1.98 -30.12
C GLY A 680 1.73 -1.65 -28.63
N TRP A 681 1.25 -0.45 -28.27
CA TRP A 681 0.98 -0.03 -26.90
C TRP A 681 -0.48 0.41 -26.75
N ASP A 682 -1.16 -0.05 -25.70
CA ASP A 682 -2.38 0.55 -25.11
C ASP A 682 -2.03 1.01 -23.70
N ASP A 683 -1.44 2.21 -23.60
CA ASP A 683 -0.88 2.74 -22.35
C ASP A 683 -1.75 3.87 -21.79
N LYS A 684 -2.36 3.61 -20.63
CA LYS A 684 -3.21 4.56 -19.91
C LYS A 684 -2.50 5.22 -18.73
N SER A 685 -1.28 4.79 -18.42
CA SER A 685 -0.56 5.20 -17.22
C SER A 685 -0.25 6.70 -17.22
N LYS A 686 0.08 7.21 -16.03
CA LYS A 686 0.54 8.58 -15.84
C LYS A 686 2.03 8.68 -16.15
N ASN A 687 2.39 9.68 -16.95
CA ASN A 687 3.79 9.98 -17.28
C ASN A 687 4.62 8.82 -17.89
N PRO A 688 4.09 8.00 -18.83
CA PRO A 688 4.89 6.98 -19.49
C PRO A 688 5.93 7.61 -20.42
N VAL A 689 7.10 6.99 -20.51
CA VAL A 689 8.21 7.45 -21.35
C VAL A 689 8.66 6.36 -22.30
N PHE A 690 8.82 6.73 -23.57
CA PHE A 690 9.24 5.87 -24.66
C PHE A 690 10.53 6.43 -25.25
N ILE A 691 11.61 5.65 -25.22
CA ILE A 691 12.93 6.05 -25.72
C ILE A 691 13.37 5.01 -26.76
N ASP A 692 13.68 5.44 -27.97
CA ASP A 692 14.19 4.58 -29.04
C ASP A 692 13.25 3.40 -29.40
N THR A 693 11.94 3.54 -29.16
CA THR A 693 10.96 2.46 -29.36
C THR A 693 10.56 2.28 -30.82
N VAL A 694 10.28 1.04 -31.22
CA VAL A 694 9.92 0.67 -32.61
C VAL A 694 8.58 -0.07 -32.62
N SER A 695 7.63 0.40 -33.44
CA SER A 695 6.28 -0.17 -33.50
C SER A 695 5.81 -0.30 -34.95
N PHE A 696 5.62 -1.52 -35.45
CA PHE A 696 5.25 -1.78 -36.85
C PHE A 696 4.14 -2.82 -36.99
N GLY A 697 3.27 -2.64 -37.98
CA GLY A 697 2.26 -3.65 -38.34
C GLY A 697 1.14 -3.85 -37.31
N ASN A 698 1.13 -3.14 -36.17
CA ASN A 698 0.00 -3.15 -35.24
C ASN A 698 -1.17 -2.34 -35.80
N LYS A 699 -2.40 -2.57 -35.36
CA LYS A 699 -3.51 -1.69 -35.77
C LYS A 699 -3.26 -0.27 -35.29
N ARG A 700 -2.87 -0.08 -34.04
CA ARG A 700 -2.42 1.22 -33.52
C ARG A 700 -1.01 1.05 -32.99
N ASN A 701 -0.02 1.73 -33.56
CA ASN A 701 1.35 1.53 -33.11
C ASN A 701 1.57 2.07 -31.69
N TYR A 702 1.09 3.29 -31.40
CA TYR A 702 1.03 3.86 -30.06
C TYR A 702 -0.39 4.34 -29.77
N ARG A 703 -1.08 3.71 -28.83
CA ARG A 703 -2.38 4.17 -28.31
C ARG A 703 -2.21 4.65 -26.88
N LEU A 704 -2.40 5.95 -26.65
CA LEU A 704 -1.99 6.63 -25.43
C LEU A 704 -3.15 7.42 -24.82
N TRP A 705 -3.36 7.26 -23.52
CA TRP A 705 -4.46 7.89 -22.77
C TRP A 705 -4.00 8.76 -21.59
N SER A 706 -2.70 9.01 -21.49
CA SER A 706 -2.10 9.63 -20.30
C SER A 706 -2.67 11.03 -20.02
N GLY A 707 -3.38 11.19 -18.90
CA GLY A 707 -3.97 12.46 -18.48
C GLY A 707 -2.96 13.52 -18.00
N ASP A 708 -1.79 13.08 -17.55
CA ASP A 708 -0.67 13.96 -17.20
C ASP A 708 0.11 14.32 -18.47
N LYS A 709 0.84 13.34 -19.04
CA LYS A 709 1.55 13.42 -20.33
C LYS A 709 2.32 12.14 -20.68
N ALA A 710 2.20 11.59 -21.89
CA ALA A 710 3.14 10.60 -22.41
C ALA A 710 4.30 11.30 -23.15
N THR A 711 5.53 10.82 -22.98
CA THR A 711 6.72 11.41 -23.62
C THR A 711 7.40 10.40 -24.55
N LEU A 712 7.46 10.72 -25.84
CA LEU A 712 8.14 9.92 -26.85
C LEU A 712 9.44 10.64 -27.24
N ILE A 713 10.58 9.95 -27.15
CA ILE A 713 11.89 10.46 -27.53
C ILE A 713 12.48 9.45 -28.49
N ARG A 714 12.62 9.82 -29.77
CA ARG A 714 13.07 8.89 -30.80
C ARG A 714 12.20 7.66 -30.86
N ALA A 715 10.88 7.85 -30.90
CA ALA A 715 9.95 6.76 -31.16
C ALA A 715 9.66 6.67 -32.67
N ILE A 716 9.48 5.46 -33.18
CA ILE A 716 9.00 5.25 -34.55
C ILE A 716 7.78 4.34 -34.58
N GLY A 717 6.74 4.82 -35.27
CA GLY A 717 5.53 4.07 -35.60
C GLY A 717 5.40 3.99 -37.10
N GLY A 718 5.38 2.79 -37.66
CA GLY A 718 5.32 2.58 -39.10
C GLY A 718 4.28 1.55 -39.52
N TYR A 719 3.66 1.74 -40.69
CA TYR A 719 2.85 0.70 -41.34
C TYR A 719 1.77 0.10 -40.46
N SER A 720 1.04 0.94 -39.72
CA SER A 720 -0.08 0.43 -38.92
C SER A 720 -1.11 -0.26 -39.82
N PHE A 721 -1.62 -1.41 -39.38
CA PHE A 721 -2.42 -2.30 -40.21
C PHE A 721 -3.61 -2.90 -39.44
N LYS A 722 -4.82 -2.62 -39.94
CA LYS A 722 -6.08 -3.12 -39.37
C LYS A 722 -6.40 -4.52 -39.92
N ARG A 723 -6.22 -5.53 -39.07
CA ARG A 723 -6.64 -6.92 -39.34
C ARG A 723 -8.15 -7.14 -39.21
N GLY A 724 -8.83 -6.34 -38.39
CA GLY A 724 -10.27 -6.46 -38.12
C GLY A 724 -10.79 -5.52 -37.03
N GLY A 725 -12.04 -5.74 -36.63
CA GLY A 725 -12.75 -5.01 -35.59
C GLY A 725 -13.10 -3.54 -35.91
N SER A 726 -13.66 -2.83 -34.94
CA SER A 726 -14.04 -1.40 -35.04
C SER A 726 -12.85 -0.43 -34.87
N GLY A 727 -12.96 0.82 -35.32
CA GLY A 727 -11.91 1.86 -35.22
C GLY A 727 -10.79 1.75 -36.26
N ASP A 728 -9.98 2.81 -36.38
CA ASP A 728 -8.98 2.98 -37.45
C ASP A 728 -7.59 2.45 -37.09
N ALA A 729 -6.76 2.26 -38.12
CA ALA A 729 -5.34 1.99 -37.96
C ALA A 729 -4.52 3.29 -37.97
N LEU A 730 -3.68 3.50 -36.96
CA LEU A 730 -2.98 4.77 -36.71
C LEU A 730 -1.56 4.52 -36.22
N ASN A 731 -0.63 5.41 -36.55
CA ASN A 731 0.72 5.34 -35.97
C ASN A 731 0.74 5.90 -34.55
N LEU A 732 0.12 7.06 -34.32
CA LEU A 732 -0.14 7.64 -33.00
C LEU A 732 -1.64 7.87 -32.82
N HIS A 733 -2.24 7.20 -31.84
CA HIS A 733 -3.61 7.37 -31.43
C HIS A 733 -3.66 7.92 -30.01
N VAL A 734 -4.26 9.09 -29.81
CA VAL A 734 -4.46 9.71 -28.49
C VAL A 734 -5.94 9.88 -28.22
N THR A 735 -6.39 9.48 -27.04
CA THR A 735 -7.83 9.37 -26.71
C THR A 735 -8.06 9.62 -25.20
N GLY A 736 -9.31 9.84 -24.79
CA GLY A 736 -9.67 10.23 -23.43
C GLY A 736 -9.07 11.59 -23.04
N ASP A 737 -8.47 11.70 -21.86
CA ASP A 737 -7.74 12.91 -21.44
C ASP A 737 -6.29 12.97 -21.95
N GLY A 738 -5.95 12.14 -22.94
CA GLY A 738 -4.59 11.88 -23.39
C GLY A 738 -3.82 13.12 -23.84
N LYS A 739 -2.57 13.22 -23.37
CA LYS A 739 -1.59 14.24 -23.77
C LYS A 739 -0.28 13.59 -24.18
N VAL A 740 0.36 14.09 -25.24
CA VAL A 740 1.62 13.54 -25.76
C VAL A 740 2.59 14.64 -26.16
N ASP A 741 3.85 14.51 -25.73
CA ASP A 741 4.99 15.20 -26.35
C ASP A 741 5.85 14.17 -27.10
N ALA A 742 6.14 14.40 -28.37
CA ALA A 742 7.05 13.57 -29.16
C ALA A 742 8.23 14.39 -29.68
N TYR A 743 9.45 13.92 -29.43
CA TYR A 743 10.71 14.54 -29.83
C TYR A 743 11.46 13.61 -30.77
N TYR A 744 11.99 14.12 -31.88
CA TYR A 744 12.82 13.36 -32.83
C TYR A 744 12.17 12.02 -33.22
N SER A 745 10.88 12.02 -33.51
CA SER A 745 10.09 10.80 -33.73
C SER A 745 9.61 10.70 -35.18
N THR A 746 9.34 9.48 -35.64
CA THR A 746 8.86 9.24 -37.02
C THR A 746 7.52 8.51 -36.99
N PHE A 747 6.51 9.06 -37.65
CA PHE A 747 5.23 8.40 -37.91
C PHE A 747 5.06 8.25 -39.41
N TRP A 748 5.08 7.00 -39.89
CA TRP A 748 5.22 6.73 -41.31
C TRP A 748 4.23 5.69 -41.87
N ASN A 749 3.54 6.08 -42.93
CA ASN A 749 2.83 5.20 -43.85
C ASN A 749 1.78 4.29 -43.18
N SER A 750 1.00 4.87 -42.26
CA SER A 750 -0.21 4.26 -41.70
C SER A 750 -1.25 3.96 -42.78
N GLN A 751 -2.01 2.87 -42.60
CA GLN A 751 -3.15 2.54 -43.45
C GLN A 751 -4.22 3.64 -43.51
N ASN A 752 -4.53 4.29 -42.37
CA ASN A 752 -5.45 5.44 -42.31
C ASN A 752 -4.67 6.75 -42.08
N SER A 753 -4.88 7.44 -40.96
CA SER A 753 -4.11 8.65 -40.62
C SER A 753 -2.83 8.29 -39.87
N GLU A 754 -1.82 9.16 -39.94
CA GLU A 754 -0.61 9.00 -39.13
C GLU A 754 -0.91 9.26 -37.66
N ILE A 755 -1.61 10.37 -37.38
CA ILE A 755 -2.01 10.78 -36.03
C ILE A 755 -3.53 10.90 -35.96
N GLY A 756 -4.13 10.27 -34.95
CA GLY A 756 -5.56 10.35 -34.64
C GLY A 756 -5.80 10.82 -33.21
N LEU A 757 -6.68 11.80 -33.04
CA LEU A 757 -7.20 12.29 -31.76
C LEU A 757 -8.72 12.04 -31.72
N GLU A 758 -9.25 11.55 -30.61
CA GLU A 758 -10.68 11.23 -30.45
C GLU A 758 -11.46 12.30 -29.67
N ASP A 759 -10.81 12.99 -28.74
CA ASP A 759 -11.43 13.91 -27.78
C ASP A 759 -10.69 15.26 -27.71
N ALA A 760 -10.79 15.98 -26.58
CA ALA A 760 -10.02 17.20 -26.29
C ALA A 760 -8.53 16.93 -25.97
N ASN A 761 -7.90 16.04 -26.74
CA ASN A 761 -6.51 15.63 -26.57
C ASN A 761 -5.53 16.74 -26.95
N THR A 762 -4.31 16.70 -26.41
CA THR A 762 -3.22 17.61 -26.80
C THR A 762 -1.99 16.83 -27.22
N VAL A 763 -1.49 17.08 -28.42
CA VAL A 763 -0.28 16.46 -28.95
C VAL A 763 0.69 17.54 -29.43
N ASN A 764 1.90 17.52 -28.90
CA ASN A 764 3.00 18.36 -29.34
C ASN A 764 4.08 17.51 -30.00
N ILE A 765 4.45 17.87 -31.22
CA ILE A 765 5.44 17.15 -32.02
C ILE A 765 6.62 18.09 -32.30
N TYR A 766 7.82 17.66 -31.95
CA TYR A 766 9.07 18.44 -32.04
C TYR A 766 10.10 17.69 -32.88
N ASP A 767 10.74 18.39 -33.82
CA ASP A 767 11.87 17.90 -34.61
C ASP A 767 11.64 16.49 -35.22
N SER A 768 10.42 16.24 -35.69
CA SER A 768 9.92 14.91 -36.07
C SER A 768 9.51 14.85 -37.54
N ILE A 769 9.25 13.65 -38.03
CA ILE A 769 8.77 13.39 -39.39
C ILE A 769 7.40 12.70 -39.32
N ILE A 770 6.42 13.26 -40.01
CA ILE A 770 5.08 12.68 -40.15
C ILE A 770 4.81 12.54 -41.64
N GLY A 771 4.61 11.33 -42.15
CA GLY A 771 4.35 11.22 -43.59
C GLY A 771 3.87 9.90 -44.10
N LYS A 772 3.45 9.90 -45.36
CA LYS A 772 2.98 8.69 -46.06
C LYS A 772 3.12 8.79 -47.57
N ASN A 773 3.18 7.62 -48.19
CA ASN A 773 3.32 7.47 -49.65
C ASN A 773 1.98 7.25 -50.37
N ASN A 774 0.87 7.18 -49.65
CA ASN A 774 -0.48 6.99 -50.20
C ASN A 774 -1.47 7.90 -49.46
N GLY A 775 -2.73 7.99 -49.89
CA GLY A 775 -3.77 8.77 -49.20
C GLY A 775 -3.60 10.30 -49.25
N THR A 776 -4.51 11.03 -48.60
CA THR A 776 -4.65 12.51 -48.73
C THR A 776 -4.64 13.28 -47.41
N SER A 777 -4.58 12.59 -46.27
CA SER A 777 -4.53 13.23 -44.95
C SER A 777 -3.54 12.52 -44.04
N LEU A 778 -2.83 13.31 -43.22
CA LEU A 778 -1.96 12.83 -42.15
C LEU A 778 -2.69 12.73 -40.80
N TYR A 779 -3.81 13.44 -40.65
CA TYR A 779 -4.41 13.70 -39.35
C TYR A 779 -5.91 13.41 -39.34
N ASN A 780 -6.40 12.93 -38.20
CA ASN A 780 -7.80 12.97 -37.81
C ASN A 780 -7.88 13.53 -36.39
N LEU A 781 -8.38 14.76 -36.20
CA LEU A 781 -8.20 15.48 -34.92
C LEU A 781 -9.42 15.51 -34.01
N SER A 782 -10.63 15.20 -34.49
CA SER A 782 -11.89 15.11 -33.70
C SER A 782 -12.13 16.12 -32.54
N GLY A 783 -11.57 17.34 -32.61
CA GLY A 783 -11.69 18.36 -31.55
C GLY A 783 -10.45 18.54 -30.66
N GLY A 784 -9.44 17.69 -30.80
CA GLY A 784 -8.14 17.79 -30.15
C GLY A 784 -7.19 18.78 -30.82
N GLN A 785 -6.11 19.11 -30.11
CA GLN A 785 -5.08 20.06 -30.53
C GLN A 785 -3.80 19.32 -30.92
N LEU A 786 -3.30 19.63 -32.11
CA LEU A 786 -2.01 19.16 -32.60
C LEU A 786 -1.09 20.35 -32.88
N ASN A 787 0.00 20.45 -32.14
CA ASN A 787 1.04 21.45 -32.32
C ASN A 787 2.27 20.80 -32.94
N VAL A 788 2.65 21.25 -34.13
CA VAL A 788 3.80 20.72 -34.87
C VAL A 788 4.88 21.79 -34.92
N VAL A 789 6.03 21.52 -34.28
CA VAL A 789 7.14 22.46 -34.08
C VAL A 789 8.40 21.87 -34.70
N ASN A 790 9.07 22.63 -35.58
CA ASN A 790 10.29 22.22 -36.28
C ASN A 790 10.24 20.82 -36.94
N SER A 791 9.03 20.34 -37.25
CA SER A 791 8.79 19.00 -37.77
C SER A 791 8.27 19.06 -39.20
N ASP A 792 8.50 18.01 -39.99
CA ASP A 792 8.09 17.97 -41.39
C ASP A 792 6.91 17.02 -41.61
N ALA A 793 5.93 17.51 -42.37
CA ALA A 793 4.77 16.78 -42.82
C ALA A 793 4.92 16.47 -44.31
N TYR A 794 4.82 15.20 -44.69
CA TYR A 794 5.02 14.74 -46.07
C TYR A 794 3.87 13.86 -46.57
N ILE A 795 3.35 14.17 -47.75
CA ILE A 795 2.48 13.28 -48.52
C ILE A 795 2.99 13.24 -49.96
N LEU A 796 3.31 12.05 -50.45
CA LEU A 796 3.85 11.86 -51.80
C LEU A 796 3.02 12.59 -52.87
N GLY A 797 3.68 13.48 -53.60
CA GLY A 797 3.09 14.24 -54.71
C GLY A 797 2.12 15.36 -54.29
N MET A 798 1.95 15.64 -52.99
CA MET A 798 0.98 16.63 -52.51
C MET A 798 1.53 17.63 -51.50
N GLN A 799 2.33 17.18 -50.53
CA GLN A 799 2.78 18.02 -49.42
C GLN A 799 4.20 17.67 -48.99
N GLY A 800 4.99 18.70 -48.65
CA GLY A 800 6.27 18.53 -47.97
C GLY A 800 7.42 18.10 -48.86
N THR A 801 8.57 17.92 -48.23
CA THR A 801 9.78 17.39 -48.86
C THR A 801 9.87 15.90 -48.55
N ASP A 802 10.25 15.09 -49.54
CA ASP A 802 10.49 13.66 -49.33
C ASP A 802 11.61 13.48 -48.30
N PRO A 803 11.37 12.76 -47.19
CA PRO A 803 12.40 12.47 -46.20
C PRO A 803 13.60 11.68 -46.75
N GLN A 804 13.47 11.04 -47.91
CA GLN A 804 14.51 10.21 -48.53
C GLN A 804 15.05 9.19 -47.53
N PHE A 805 14.15 8.43 -46.91
CA PHE A 805 14.57 7.39 -46.00
C PHE A 805 15.47 6.38 -46.71
N VAL A 806 16.54 5.93 -46.04
CA VAL A 806 17.48 4.91 -46.57
C VAL A 806 16.74 3.72 -47.18
N ASN A 807 15.66 3.28 -46.53
CA ASN A 807 14.72 2.31 -47.07
C ASN A 807 13.30 2.54 -46.48
N GLY A 808 12.63 3.59 -46.94
CA GLY A 808 11.29 3.96 -46.47
C GLY A 808 10.14 3.03 -46.90
N GLY A 809 10.45 1.92 -47.58
CA GLY A 809 9.50 0.92 -48.07
C GLY A 809 9.42 -0.36 -47.24
N ASN A 810 10.30 -0.53 -46.25
CA ASN A 810 10.45 -1.78 -45.49
C ASN A 810 9.39 -1.94 -44.39
N SER A 811 8.21 -2.44 -44.74
CA SER A 811 7.12 -2.66 -43.79
C SER A 811 7.39 -3.76 -42.75
N ALA A 812 8.42 -4.59 -42.95
CA ALA A 812 8.81 -5.69 -42.06
C ALA A 812 10.03 -5.33 -41.20
N TRP A 813 10.39 -4.06 -41.11
CA TRP A 813 11.54 -3.61 -40.34
C TRP A 813 11.30 -3.72 -38.84
N GLU A 814 12.25 -4.32 -38.12
CA GLU A 814 12.17 -4.53 -36.68
C GLU A 814 13.22 -3.72 -35.90
N GLY A 815 13.80 -2.67 -36.51
CA GLY A 815 14.88 -1.88 -35.91
C GLY A 815 16.28 -2.46 -36.16
N GLY A 816 17.32 -1.71 -35.75
CA GLY A 816 18.72 -2.15 -35.74
C GLY A 816 19.52 -1.89 -37.03
N SER A 817 18.86 -1.69 -38.17
CA SER A 817 19.48 -1.11 -39.37
C SER A 817 19.24 0.41 -39.42
N SER A 818 19.80 1.07 -40.44
CA SER A 818 19.54 2.49 -40.72
C SER A 818 18.28 2.73 -41.56
N ASP A 819 17.43 1.73 -41.78
CA ASP A 819 16.16 1.92 -42.47
C ASP A 819 15.35 2.98 -41.71
N PHE A 820 14.61 3.81 -42.43
CA PHE A 820 13.88 4.96 -41.88
C PHE A 820 14.74 6.08 -41.25
N ASN A 821 16.07 6.03 -41.37
CA ASN A 821 16.89 7.23 -41.18
C ASN A 821 16.73 8.15 -42.41
N SER A 822 16.43 9.43 -42.18
CA SER A 822 16.26 10.41 -43.26
C SER A 822 17.60 10.83 -43.85
N GLN A 823 17.75 10.74 -45.17
CA GLN A 823 18.91 11.31 -45.86
C GLN A 823 18.73 12.82 -46.12
N ALA A 824 17.48 13.28 -46.30
CA ALA A 824 17.18 14.69 -46.53
C ALA A 824 17.42 15.56 -45.29
N TYR A 825 17.07 15.05 -44.11
CA TYR A 825 17.15 15.80 -42.84
C TYR A 825 18.35 15.40 -41.96
N GLY A 826 19.07 14.34 -42.31
CA GLY A 826 20.19 13.84 -41.53
C GLY A 826 19.76 13.45 -40.11
N ASN A 827 20.44 14.00 -39.10
CA ASN A 827 20.12 13.77 -37.69
C ASN A 827 19.24 14.87 -37.06
N THR A 828 18.77 15.83 -37.85
CA THR A 828 18.01 16.98 -37.31
C THR A 828 16.55 16.67 -37.06
N LYS A 829 15.99 15.62 -37.70
CA LYS A 829 14.57 15.25 -37.56
C LYS A 829 14.34 13.75 -37.65
N GLY A 830 13.24 13.30 -37.05
CA GLY A 830 12.77 11.90 -37.11
C GLY A 830 13.54 10.97 -36.16
N TYR A 831 13.26 9.67 -36.24
CA TYR A 831 13.86 8.59 -35.43
C TYR A 831 15.39 8.52 -35.59
N THR A 832 16.08 9.40 -34.90
CA THR A 832 17.54 9.51 -34.94
C THR A 832 18.02 10.23 -33.69
N TYR A 833 19.25 9.92 -33.28
CA TYR A 833 19.88 10.67 -32.21
C TYR A 833 20.43 11.99 -32.77
N PRO A 834 19.98 13.15 -32.28
CA PRO A 834 20.44 14.43 -32.82
C PRO A 834 21.92 14.71 -32.57
N GLY A 835 22.58 13.99 -31.65
CA GLY A 835 23.93 14.31 -31.22
C GLY A 835 23.94 15.28 -30.04
N PRO A 836 25.06 15.36 -29.30
CA PRO A 836 25.18 16.27 -28.16
C PRO A 836 25.19 17.72 -28.66
N ASN A 837 24.46 18.60 -27.98
CA ASN A 837 24.33 20.05 -28.29
C ASN A 837 23.60 20.41 -29.59
N ASN A 838 22.93 19.46 -30.24
CA ASN A 838 22.06 19.73 -31.40
C ASN A 838 20.59 19.95 -31.00
N THR A 839 20.36 20.17 -29.72
CA THR A 839 19.05 20.55 -29.16
C THR A 839 19.18 21.90 -28.45
N PRO A 840 18.08 22.60 -28.13
CA PRO A 840 18.14 23.84 -27.35
C PRO A 840 18.45 23.60 -25.86
N TYR A 841 18.76 22.37 -25.47
CA TYR A 841 19.09 21.96 -24.11
C TYR A 841 20.47 21.31 -24.05
N THR A 842 21.09 21.38 -22.87
CA THR A 842 22.32 20.65 -22.55
C THR A 842 22.15 19.92 -21.23
N VAL A 843 22.20 18.60 -21.26
CA VAL A 843 22.21 17.75 -20.07
C VAL A 843 23.66 17.61 -19.56
N GLN A 844 23.86 17.73 -18.26
CA GLN A 844 25.18 17.60 -17.63
C GLN A 844 25.09 16.69 -16.42
N ILE A 845 25.87 15.60 -16.41
CA ILE A 845 25.98 14.70 -15.25
C ILE A 845 27.07 15.21 -14.33
N ASN A 846 26.74 15.40 -13.05
CA ASN A 846 27.63 15.99 -12.03
C ASN A 846 28.54 14.95 -11.37
N SER A 847 28.98 13.93 -12.12
CA SER A 847 29.76 12.81 -11.61
C SER A 847 30.78 12.33 -12.65
N GLY A 848 31.94 11.86 -12.20
CA GLY A 848 32.91 11.15 -13.03
C GLY A 848 32.62 9.65 -13.07
N ASN A 849 33.37 8.87 -13.87
CA ASN A 849 33.18 7.42 -14.02
C ASN A 849 32.98 6.69 -12.67
N LEU A 850 32.07 5.72 -12.66
CA LEU A 850 31.71 4.96 -11.46
C LEU A 850 32.32 3.56 -11.45
N SER A 851 32.60 3.06 -10.25
CA SER A 851 32.94 1.66 -10.01
C SER A 851 32.00 1.10 -8.94
N LEU A 852 31.31 0.01 -9.24
CA LEU A 852 30.33 -0.66 -8.37
C LEU A 852 30.72 -2.12 -8.19
N GLY A 853 30.34 -2.75 -7.08
CA GLY A 853 30.30 -4.21 -6.98
C GLY A 853 28.97 -4.76 -7.51
N LEU A 854 28.88 -6.08 -7.72
CA LEU A 854 27.61 -6.76 -7.97
C LEU A 854 26.56 -6.39 -6.92
N TYR A 855 25.40 -5.92 -7.37
CA TYR A 855 24.29 -5.40 -6.57
C TYR A 855 24.61 -4.17 -5.70
N GLY A 856 25.84 -3.65 -5.74
CA GLY A 856 26.18 -2.36 -5.16
C GLY A 856 25.48 -1.23 -5.91
N SER A 857 25.11 -0.18 -5.18
CA SER A 857 24.41 0.97 -5.72
C SER A 857 25.06 2.30 -5.35
N THR A 858 24.85 3.31 -6.18
CA THR A 858 25.26 4.70 -5.92
C THR A 858 24.27 5.68 -6.54
N THR A 859 24.12 6.84 -5.91
CA THR A 859 23.34 7.95 -6.47
C THR A 859 24.22 8.80 -7.39
N ILE A 860 23.67 9.20 -8.53
CA ILE A 860 24.23 10.21 -9.44
C ILE A 860 23.21 11.32 -9.68
N SER A 861 23.67 12.48 -10.15
CA SER A 861 22.79 13.60 -10.46
C SER A 861 23.13 14.28 -11.79
N ALA A 862 22.14 14.94 -12.38
CA ALA A 862 22.29 15.76 -13.57
C ALA A 862 21.56 17.09 -13.43
N GLN A 863 22.01 18.08 -14.20
CA GLN A 863 21.32 19.33 -14.45
C GLN A 863 21.03 19.51 -15.94
N VAL A 864 20.03 20.32 -16.26
CA VAL A 864 19.70 20.73 -17.63
C VAL A 864 19.89 22.23 -17.75
N LEU A 865 20.57 22.66 -18.80
CA LEU A 865 20.72 24.06 -19.18
C LEU A 865 19.93 24.35 -20.46
N ASP A 866 19.35 25.55 -20.56
CA ASP A 866 18.75 26.07 -21.79
C ASP A 866 19.83 26.60 -22.76
N SER A 867 19.40 27.08 -23.93
CA SER A 867 20.30 27.64 -24.97
C SER A 867 21.08 28.89 -24.52
N ASN A 868 20.70 29.50 -23.40
CA ASN A 868 21.39 30.64 -22.79
C ASN A 868 22.26 30.23 -21.60
N ASN A 869 22.48 28.91 -21.39
CA ASN A 869 23.17 28.32 -20.25
C ASN A 869 22.51 28.57 -18.89
N ASN A 870 21.21 28.89 -18.85
CA ASN A 870 20.49 28.99 -17.58
C ASN A 870 19.94 27.62 -17.18
N PRO A 871 19.96 27.28 -15.87
CA PRO A 871 19.30 26.08 -15.38
C PRO A 871 17.81 26.06 -15.74
N VAL A 872 17.32 24.93 -16.27
CA VAL A 872 15.90 24.75 -16.56
C VAL A 872 15.14 24.41 -15.28
N ALA A 873 13.96 25.01 -15.10
CA ALA A 873 13.15 24.87 -13.89
C ALA A 873 12.34 23.55 -13.77
N ASP A 874 12.52 22.58 -14.69
CA ASP A 874 11.79 21.31 -14.70
C ASP A 874 12.69 20.04 -14.80
N PRO A 875 13.78 19.93 -14.01
CA PRO A 875 14.71 18.79 -14.09
C PRO A 875 14.06 17.45 -13.71
N ASN A 876 12.84 17.46 -13.16
CA ASN A 876 12.05 16.26 -12.90
C ASN A 876 11.71 15.46 -14.17
N ASN A 877 11.85 16.06 -15.36
CA ASN A 877 11.67 15.40 -16.66
C ASN A 877 12.94 14.70 -17.19
N ILE A 878 14.05 14.71 -16.44
CA ILE A 878 15.23 13.90 -16.80
C ILE A 878 14.89 12.42 -16.64
N ILE A 879 15.20 11.64 -17.67
CA ILE A 879 15.01 10.19 -17.68
C ILE A 879 16.37 9.50 -17.70
N TRP A 880 16.56 8.52 -16.81
CA TRP A 880 17.81 7.76 -16.71
C TRP A 880 17.61 6.33 -17.16
N TYR A 881 18.54 5.80 -17.95
CA TYR A 881 18.57 4.38 -18.28
C TYR A 881 20.01 3.88 -18.48
N SER A 882 20.21 2.56 -18.35
CA SER A 882 21.49 1.92 -18.63
C SER A 882 21.56 1.57 -20.10
N LYS A 883 22.68 1.86 -20.76
CA LYS A 883 22.89 1.46 -22.14
C LYS A 883 22.82 -0.06 -22.29
N ASP A 884 23.47 -0.79 -21.40
CA ASP A 884 23.33 -2.23 -21.23
C ASP A 884 22.62 -2.57 -19.91
N GLY A 885 21.34 -2.93 -20.02
CA GLY A 885 20.52 -3.36 -18.88
C GLY A 885 20.97 -4.67 -18.25
N TYR A 886 21.80 -5.48 -18.92
CA TYR A 886 22.35 -6.71 -18.33
C TYR A 886 23.45 -6.42 -17.32
N ILE A 887 24.21 -5.34 -17.50
CA ILE A 887 25.34 -4.95 -16.65
C ILE A 887 24.88 -4.12 -15.46
N SER A 888 24.00 -3.13 -15.67
CA SER A 888 23.47 -2.29 -14.60
C SER A 888 22.04 -1.85 -14.86
N ARG A 889 21.32 -1.46 -13.81
CA ARG A 889 19.97 -0.89 -13.90
C ARG A 889 19.83 0.35 -13.02
N LEU A 890 18.67 0.99 -13.11
CA LEU A 890 18.30 2.14 -12.30
C LEU A 890 17.21 1.71 -11.32
N LEU A 891 17.40 1.98 -10.03
CA LEU A 891 16.36 1.81 -9.00
C LEU A 891 15.40 3.01 -8.97
N GLN A 892 15.90 4.17 -9.40
CA GLN A 892 15.13 5.39 -9.66
C GLN A 892 15.57 5.93 -11.01
N SER A 893 14.66 5.97 -11.98
CA SER A 893 14.95 6.35 -13.38
C SER A 893 14.40 7.72 -13.79
N ARG A 894 13.98 8.55 -12.82
CA ARG A 894 13.34 9.85 -13.06
C ARG A 894 13.87 10.93 -12.14
N GLY A 895 14.03 12.11 -12.72
CA GLY A 895 14.35 13.35 -12.04
C GLY A 895 15.84 13.70 -12.01
N ALA A 896 16.18 14.74 -11.26
CA ALA A 896 17.53 15.29 -11.19
C ALA A 896 18.58 14.31 -10.65
N SER A 897 18.15 13.23 -9.99
CA SER A 897 19.02 12.17 -9.46
C SER A 897 18.51 10.80 -9.84
N ALA A 898 19.43 9.83 -9.89
CA ALA A 898 19.14 8.43 -10.14
C ALA A 898 20.02 7.53 -9.27
N ILE A 899 19.49 6.37 -8.90
CA ILE A 899 20.24 5.34 -8.16
C ILE A 899 20.61 4.23 -9.13
N VAL A 900 21.90 4.10 -9.41
CA VAL A 900 22.46 3.06 -10.30
C VAL A 900 22.79 1.83 -9.47
N GLN A 901 22.43 0.64 -9.94
CA GLN A 901 22.80 -0.64 -9.32
C GLN A 901 23.50 -1.57 -10.32
N GLY A 902 24.61 -2.18 -9.92
CA GLY A 902 25.28 -3.23 -10.70
C GLY A 902 24.51 -4.56 -10.70
N LEU A 903 24.43 -5.22 -11.85
CA LEU A 903 23.73 -6.52 -12.01
C LEU A 903 24.70 -7.65 -12.41
N ASN A 904 25.58 -7.39 -13.36
CA ASN A 904 26.59 -8.33 -13.85
C ASN A 904 27.93 -7.60 -13.99
N ALA A 905 29.05 -8.32 -13.84
CA ALA A 905 30.37 -7.78 -14.09
C ALA A 905 30.50 -7.31 -15.55
N GLY A 906 31.09 -6.14 -15.75
CA GLY A 906 31.20 -5.51 -17.07
C GLY A 906 31.31 -4.00 -17.01
N THR A 907 31.31 -3.34 -18.17
CA THR A 907 31.26 -1.88 -18.27
C THR A 907 30.12 -1.46 -19.19
N THR A 908 29.34 -0.49 -18.75
CA THR A 908 28.22 0.12 -19.49
C THR A 908 28.24 1.64 -19.30
N ASP A 909 27.43 2.34 -20.08
CA ASP A 909 27.17 3.77 -19.89
C ASP A 909 25.78 3.92 -19.24
N ILE A 910 25.66 4.80 -18.24
CA ILE A 910 24.37 5.32 -17.78
C ILE A 910 24.09 6.62 -18.54
N ILE A 911 22.87 6.76 -19.03
CA ILE A 911 22.46 7.86 -19.90
C ILE A 911 21.37 8.67 -19.19
N ALA A 912 21.55 9.98 -19.12
CA ALA A 912 20.54 10.96 -18.74
C ALA A 912 19.99 11.61 -20.00
N VAL A 913 18.68 11.55 -20.22
CA VAL A 913 18.00 12.11 -21.40
C VAL A 913 17.01 13.19 -20.99
N TYR A 914 16.99 14.28 -21.77
CA TYR A 914 16.00 15.35 -21.65
C TYR A 914 15.66 15.89 -23.04
N LYS A 915 14.40 15.74 -23.48
CA LYS A 915 13.85 16.28 -24.74
C LYS A 915 14.74 16.08 -25.99
N GLY A 916 15.44 14.95 -26.05
CA GLY A 916 16.30 14.58 -27.18
C GLY A 916 17.80 14.75 -26.95
N ASP A 917 18.23 15.60 -26.00
CA ASP A 917 19.64 15.69 -25.59
C ASP A 917 19.98 14.58 -24.60
N GLU A 918 21.24 14.19 -24.57
CA GLU A 918 21.72 13.19 -23.62
C GLU A 918 23.13 13.47 -23.12
N ALA A 919 23.35 13.12 -21.86
CA ALA A 919 24.67 12.99 -21.27
C ALA A 919 24.87 11.56 -20.81
N LYS A 920 26.14 11.12 -20.76
CA LYS A 920 26.48 9.77 -20.34
C LYS A 920 27.68 9.73 -19.40
N ILE A 921 27.70 8.70 -18.57
CA ILE A 921 28.73 8.40 -17.59
C ILE A 921 29.03 6.90 -17.65
N SER A 922 30.31 6.53 -17.70
CA SER A 922 30.69 5.12 -17.72
C SER A 922 30.65 4.52 -16.31
N VAL A 923 30.14 3.30 -16.21
CA VAL A 923 30.00 2.53 -14.98
C VAL A 923 30.63 1.17 -15.20
N THR A 924 31.62 0.84 -14.37
CA THR A 924 32.23 -0.49 -14.31
C THR A 924 31.70 -1.24 -13.08
N VAL A 925 31.10 -2.39 -13.31
CA VAL A 925 30.68 -3.33 -12.27
C VAL A 925 31.77 -4.40 -12.15
N ASN A 926 32.40 -4.48 -10.97
CA ASN A 926 33.48 -5.42 -10.67
C ASN A 926 32.96 -6.79 -10.25
#